data_AF-A0AAU9XFS0-F1
#
_entry.id   AF-A0AAU9XFS0-F1
#
_cell.length_a   1.000
_cell.length_b   1.000
_cell.length_c   1.000
_cell.angle_alpha   90.00
_cell.angle_beta   90.00
_cell.angle_gamma   90.00
#
_symmetry.space_group_name_H-M   'P 1'
#
loop_
_entity.id
_entity.type
_entity.pdbx_description
1 polymer ?
#
loop_
_entity_poly.entity_id
_entity_poly.type
_entity_poly.pdbx_seq_one_letter_code
_entity_poly.pdbx_strand_id
1 'polypeptide(L)'
;MPWTPVALKGKVPSRSQTSFMYREQNGVRSLLIDDDFCDCHSTLNLGHGMCSNGHSKSYSKANVFGVDALYDGGCHGPVPSVGLTLYYRTQRSDLKQFGAKWRPFWWWNAGLQWSACSVDRQEKDVLENPYGSCSGGDPFCFQRLPSWLEEQSAQILAKDSQNNVYRWQFNASNPTAHAAWNAFHNHKETAAGSILNQKAWNPTVLKGRSAFVDQDSFTYRSKNGVKSVLLDDDNCDCLSTIQLGATMCGDKLDPNARGIDLLYDPVCNLPSPNNGLTLYFKVPSHSLTFQGYGFEWAAFWWWPKDGKWPEGVSDVLEKPFGKCKETDIYCFGRLPSAAKEDRTRLLAIDTEENVYTWKFSSGNPTAHAAWRALHDHVETPFKKIRNSRTWNPTVLRGTSPRADQDSFMYRLQAGVKSLLLDDDNCDCLSTLSMGHGMCESGFSSSYGPANRYGVDALYDGKCNTPRSNVGLTLYFTVSDEVAKPMTSCKHGGRWMTFWWWTADATWPAKENDVLTYPYGYCSSYSEYCFGRIPSWAREDNTEMLAIDSQGNEYLWKFDSHNAVAHAAWLAFHDHVTTPAGKVLNNPDAWNPVVLKGTKPKAKQESFMYRAQNGVKSILMDDDNCDCLTTLNIGHGMCGSAPAMVLQTGLE
;
A
#
# COMPACT_ATOMS: atom_id res chain seq x y z
N MET A 1 -24.24 -0.49 29.44
CA MET A 1 -25.10 -0.07 28.30
C MET A 1 -26.26 -1.05 28.21
N PRO A 2 -27.50 -0.58 27.97
CA PRO A 2 -28.65 -1.48 27.80
C PRO A 2 -28.44 -2.39 26.58
N TRP A 3 -28.83 -3.67 26.68
CA TRP A 3 -28.70 -4.64 25.59
C TRP A 3 -29.93 -4.56 24.67
N THR A 4 -30.17 -3.38 24.11
CA THR A 4 -31.35 -3.14 23.27
C THR A 4 -31.10 -3.66 21.85
N PRO A 5 -31.90 -4.60 21.34
CA PRO A 5 -31.70 -5.15 20.00
C PRO A 5 -32.07 -4.13 18.91
N VAL A 6 -31.42 -4.25 17.76
CA VAL A 6 -31.82 -3.56 16.53
C VAL A 6 -32.74 -4.50 15.75
N ALA A 7 -34.01 -4.11 15.54
CA ALA A 7 -34.93 -4.90 14.72
C ALA A 7 -34.59 -4.74 13.24
N LEU A 8 -34.17 -5.82 12.59
CA LEU A 8 -33.99 -5.86 11.12
C LEU A 8 -35.34 -5.98 10.39
N LYS A 9 -36.33 -6.61 11.04
CA LYS A 9 -37.73 -6.72 10.61
C LYS A 9 -38.60 -6.94 11.85
N GLY A 10 -39.77 -6.30 11.91
CA GLY A 10 -40.68 -6.37 13.06
C GLY A 10 -40.63 -5.12 13.93
N LYS A 11 -41.06 -5.24 15.19
CA LYS A 11 -41.11 -4.13 16.16
C LYS A 11 -39.91 -4.19 17.11
N VAL A 12 -39.40 -3.02 17.49
CA VAL A 12 -38.39 -2.87 18.54
C VAL A 12 -39.10 -2.81 19.89
N PRO A 13 -38.52 -3.38 20.97
CA PRO A 13 -39.07 -3.22 22.32
C PRO A 13 -39.23 -1.75 22.69
N SER A 14 -40.37 -1.41 23.29
CA SER A 14 -40.63 -0.06 23.82
C SER A 14 -39.87 0.23 25.12
N ARG A 15 -39.27 -0.80 25.74
CA ARG A 15 -38.54 -0.72 27.01
C ARG A 15 -37.08 -1.09 26.87
N SER A 16 -36.23 -0.42 27.64
CA SER A 16 -34.79 -0.67 27.65
C SER A 16 -34.47 -2.00 28.31
N GLN A 17 -33.78 -2.87 27.59
CA GLN A 17 -33.39 -4.18 28.10
C GLN A 17 -32.15 -4.04 29.00
N THR A 18 -32.38 -4.00 30.31
CA THR A 18 -31.37 -3.70 31.34
C THR A 18 -31.14 -4.83 32.33
N SER A 19 -31.99 -5.85 32.29
CA SER A 19 -32.05 -6.94 33.25
C SER A 19 -31.76 -8.26 32.57
N PHE A 20 -30.98 -9.11 33.25
CA PHE A 20 -30.59 -10.44 32.78
C PHE A 20 -30.82 -11.46 33.89
N MET A 21 -31.48 -12.58 33.57
CA MET A 21 -31.56 -13.74 34.45
C MET A 21 -31.08 -14.98 33.74
N TYR A 22 -30.29 -15.78 34.46
CA TYR A 22 -30.00 -17.16 34.09
C TYR A 22 -30.00 -18.01 35.36
N ARG A 23 -31.07 -18.79 35.55
CA ARG A 23 -31.25 -19.62 36.75
C ARG A 23 -32.13 -20.82 36.47
N GLU A 24 -32.12 -21.77 37.39
CA GLU A 24 -33.12 -22.83 37.39
C GLU A 24 -34.51 -22.26 37.73
N GLN A 25 -35.51 -22.58 36.92
CA GLN A 25 -36.91 -22.31 37.19
C GLN A 25 -37.70 -23.57 36.80
N ASN A 26 -38.39 -24.16 37.79
CA ASN A 26 -39.18 -25.39 37.62
C ASN A 26 -38.40 -26.51 36.92
N GLY A 27 -37.16 -26.79 37.36
CA GLY A 27 -36.34 -27.89 36.86
C GLY A 27 -35.57 -27.61 35.56
N VAL A 28 -35.72 -26.44 34.94
CA VAL A 28 -34.99 -26.07 33.72
C VAL A 28 -34.20 -24.78 33.95
N ARG A 29 -32.91 -24.78 33.59
CA ARG A 29 -32.12 -23.54 33.53
C ARG A 29 -32.65 -22.67 32.39
N SER A 30 -33.26 -21.57 32.76
CA SER A 30 -33.95 -20.65 31.87
C SER A 30 -33.18 -19.34 31.79
N LEU A 31 -33.30 -18.66 30.65
CA LEU A 31 -32.61 -17.40 30.36
C LEU A 31 -33.64 -16.34 30.00
N LEU A 32 -33.51 -15.15 30.60
CA LEU A 32 -34.33 -13.99 30.30
C LEU A 32 -33.45 -12.76 30.10
N ILE A 33 -33.75 -11.98 29.05
CA ILE A 33 -33.27 -10.62 28.86
C ILE A 33 -34.48 -9.71 28.76
N ASP A 34 -34.55 -8.74 29.67
CA ASP A 34 -35.74 -7.92 29.89
C ASP A 34 -35.40 -6.53 30.50
N ASP A 35 -36.39 -5.68 30.82
CA ASP A 35 -36.23 -4.44 31.57
C ASP A 35 -36.26 -4.61 33.11
N ASP A 36 -37.11 -5.45 33.68
CA ASP A 36 -37.42 -5.45 35.13
C ASP A 36 -37.31 -6.80 35.86
N PHE A 37 -36.68 -7.79 35.22
CA PHE A 37 -36.56 -9.17 35.70
C PHE A 37 -37.90 -9.91 35.71
N CYS A 38 -38.79 -9.60 34.78
CA CYS A 38 -40.03 -10.32 34.58
C CYS A 38 -40.27 -10.58 33.09
N ASP A 39 -40.87 -11.71 32.71
CA ASP A 39 -40.98 -12.09 31.29
C ASP A 39 -41.76 -11.13 30.39
N CYS A 40 -42.41 -10.11 30.94
CA CYS A 40 -43.15 -9.11 30.18
C CYS A 40 -42.22 -8.21 29.38
N HIS A 41 -42.47 -8.02 28.09
CA HIS A 41 -41.65 -7.13 27.23
C HIS A 41 -40.18 -7.56 27.07
N SER A 42 -39.91 -8.85 27.29
CA SER A 42 -38.61 -9.44 27.10
C SER A 42 -38.19 -9.45 25.63
N THR A 43 -36.88 -9.45 25.38
CA THR A 43 -36.32 -9.60 24.03
C THR A 43 -35.79 -10.99 23.74
N LEU A 44 -35.53 -11.74 24.81
CA LEU A 44 -35.06 -13.10 24.71
C LEU A 44 -35.48 -13.86 25.97
N ASN A 45 -36.34 -14.86 25.80
CA ASN A 45 -36.77 -15.73 26.88
C ASN A 45 -36.75 -17.19 26.44
N LEU A 46 -35.91 -18.00 27.09
CA LEU A 46 -35.62 -19.37 26.74
C LEU A 46 -35.80 -20.28 27.96
N GLY A 47 -36.47 -21.41 27.78
CA GLY A 47 -36.76 -22.35 28.87
C GLY A 47 -38.16 -22.12 29.44
N HIS A 48 -38.25 -21.71 30.70
CA HIS A 48 -39.49 -21.45 31.43
C HIS A 48 -39.62 -19.97 31.79
N GLY A 49 -40.86 -19.47 31.89
CA GLY A 49 -41.10 -18.09 32.33
C GLY A 49 -40.58 -17.79 33.74
N MET A 50 -39.85 -16.69 33.89
CA MET A 50 -39.28 -16.14 35.11
C MET A 50 -39.83 -14.74 35.43
N CYS A 51 -40.21 -14.53 36.69
CA CYS A 51 -40.53 -13.20 37.20
C CYS A 51 -40.06 -13.02 38.63
N SER A 52 -39.23 -12.00 38.84
CA SER A 52 -38.55 -11.70 40.11
C SER A 52 -37.89 -12.95 40.68
N ASN A 53 -38.35 -13.53 41.79
CA ASN A 53 -37.77 -14.72 42.42
C ASN A 53 -38.42 -16.06 42.01
N GLY A 54 -39.43 -16.04 41.13
CA GLY A 54 -40.14 -17.25 40.73
C GLY A 54 -40.75 -17.14 39.34
N HIS A 55 -42.03 -17.52 39.23
CA HIS A 55 -42.82 -17.52 38.00
C HIS A 55 -44.15 -16.79 38.25
N SER A 56 -44.56 -15.94 37.31
CA SER A 56 -45.87 -15.27 37.35
C SER A 56 -46.89 -16.03 36.50
N LYS A 57 -47.96 -16.53 37.14
CA LYS A 57 -49.10 -17.14 36.43
C LYS A 57 -49.89 -16.15 35.57
N SER A 58 -49.66 -14.85 35.77
CA SER A 58 -50.27 -13.79 34.95
C SER A 58 -49.62 -13.65 33.58
N TYR A 59 -48.37 -14.12 33.42
CA TYR A 59 -47.56 -13.90 32.22
C TYR A 59 -47.18 -15.20 31.52
N SER A 60 -47.15 -16.32 32.24
CA SER A 60 -46.95 -17.62 31.63
C SER A 60 -47.65 -18.74 32.40
N LYS A 61 -47.82 -19.89 31.74
CA LYS A 61 -48.33 -21.09 32.38
C LYS A 61 -47.19 -21.82 33.07
N ALA A 62 -47.43 -22.29 34.29
CA ALA A 62 -46.46 -23.09 35.02
C ALA A 62 -46.20 -24.41 34.27
N ASN A 63 -44.94 -24.85 34.28
CA ASN A 63 -44.46 -26.07 33.62
C ASN A 63 -44.66 -26.08 32.10
N VAL A 64 -44.71 -24.89 31.48
CA VAL A 64 -44.60 -24.74 30.03
C VAL A 64 -43.18 -24.30 29.71
N PHE A 65 -42.59 -24.99 28.74
CA PHE A 65 -41.22 -24.78 28.31
C PHE A 65 -41.16 -24.51 26.82
N GLY A 66 -40.20 -23.71 26.39
CA GLY A 66 -39.97 -23.44 24.98
C GLY A 66 -39.11 -22.20 24.80
N VAL A 67 -39.46 -21.40 23.80
CA VAL A 67 -38.90 -20.08 23.58
C VAL A 67 -40.04 -19.09 23.39
N ASP A 68 -39.82 -17.84 23.73
CA ASP A 68 -40.75 -16.77 23.41
C ASP A 68 -40.41 -16.14 22.04
N ALA A 69 -41.35 -15.41 21.45
CA ALA A 69 -41.09 -14.60 20.27
C ALA A 69 -40.17 -13.42 20.62
N LEU A 70 -39.25 -13.05 19.71
CA LEU A 70 -38.28 -11.97 19.94
C LEU A 70 -38.91 -10.60 20.28
N TYR A 71 -40.19 -10.42 19.93
CA TYR A 71 -41.08 -9.38 20.45
C TYR A 71 -42.54 -9.76 20.15
N ASP A 72 -43.33 -10.03 21.19
CA ASP A 72 -44.75 -10.41 21.09
C ASP A 72 -45.72 -9.25 21.44
N GLY A 73 -45.19 -8.13 21.94
CA GLY A 73 -45.95 -6.96 22.38
C GLY A 73 -46.83 -7.20 23.62
N GLY A 74 -46.67 -8.34 24.29
CA GLY A 74 -47.49 -8.78 25.41
C GLY A 74 -46.64 -9.29 26.58
N CYS A 75 -47.31 -9.96 27.51
CA CYS A 75 -46.67 -10.71 28.58
C CYS A 75 -46.93 -12.19 28.35
N HIS A 76 -46.33 -12.77 27.31
CA HIS A 76 -46.35 -14.21 27.09
C HIS A 76 -44.96 -14.76 27.40
N GLY A 77 -44.86 -15.73 28.31
CA GLY A 77 -43.59 -16.45 28.51
C GLY A 77 -43.36 -17.51 27.43
N PRO A 78 -42.28 -18.30 27.56
CA PRO A 78 -41.87 -19.29 26.58
C PRO A 78 -42.97 -20.32 26.28
N VAL A 79 -43.13 -20.67 25.00
CA VAL A 79 -44.14 -21.65 24.54
C VAL A 79 -43.52 -22.66 23.56
N PRO A 80 -44.07 -23.89 23.49
CA PRO A 80 -43.52 -24.94 22.62
C PRO A 80 -43.83 -24.73 21.13
N SER A 81 -44.70 -23.79 20.79
CA SER A 81 -45.16 -23.51 19.43
C SER A 81 -44.32 -22.47 18.69
N VAL A 82 -43.36 -21.82 19.37
CA VAL A 82 -42.45 -20.85 18.76
C VAL A 82 -41.08 -21.49 18.59
N GLY A 83 -40.44 -21.24 17.45
CA GLY A 83 -39.06 -21.65 17.17
C GLY A 83 -38.12 -20.45 17.15
N LEU A 84 -36.89 -20.65 17.62
CA LEU A 84 -35.83 -19.65 17.58
C LEU A 84 -34.56 -20.28 17.01
N THR A 85 -33.90 -19.56 16.10
CA THR A 85 -32.55 -19.87 15.65
C THR A 85 -31.65 -18.68 15.94
N LEU A 86 -30.60 -18.91 16.73
CA LEU A 86 -29.62 -17.89 17.05
C LEU A 86 -28.43 -18.02 16.10
N TYR A 87 -28.09 -16.93 15.43
CA TYR A 87 -26.91 -16.82 14.58
C TYR A 87 -25.89 -15.94 15.29
N TYR A 88 -24.61 -16.32 15.23
CA TYR A 88 -23.51 -15.45 15.63
C TYR A 88 -22.64 -15.16 14.41
N ARG A 89 -22.00 -13.99 14.42
CA ARG A 89 -20.95 -13.64 13.47
C ARG A 89 -19.79 -13.08 14.28
N THR A 90 -18.59 -13.56 14.01
CA THR A 90 -17.37 -13.11 14.69
C THR A 90 -16.28 -12.82 13.67
N GLN A 91 -15.33 -11.97 14.04
CA GLN A 91 -14.08 -11.75 13.32
C GLN A 91 -12.95 -12.37 14.14
N ARG A 92 -12.02 -13.06 13.46
CA ARG A 92 -10.85 -13.62 14.12
C ARG A 92 -9.95 -12.45 14.49
N SER A 93 -9.72 -12.26 15.79
CA SER A 93 -9.06 -11.07 16.32
C SER A 93 -7.65 -10.89 15.77
N ASP A 94 -7.26 -9.64 15.54
CA ASP A 94 -5.87 -9.28 15.25
C ASP A 94 -4.98 -9.70 16.43
N LEU A 95 -3.84 -10.32 16.13
CA LEU A 95 -2.79 -10.64 17.10
C LEU A 95 -1.91 -9.39 17.31
N LYS A 96 -1.85 -8.89 18.55
CA LYS A 96 -1.08 -7.69 18.93
C LYS A 96 0.26 -7.98 19.60
N GLN A 97 0.70 -9.25 19.56
CA GLN A 97 1.99 -9.67 20.09
C GLN A 97 3.07 -9.56 19.00
N PHE A 98 4.33 -9.79 19.37
CA PHE A 98 5.45 -9.85 18.41
C PHE A 98 5.71 -8.55 17.64
N GLY A 99 5.50 -7.40 18.30
CA GLY A 99 5.95 -6.09 17.82
C GLY A 99 5.14 -5.47 16.67
N ALA A 100 3.98 -6.02 16.32
CA ALA A 100 3.09 -5.44 15.32
C ALA A 100 1.63 -5.85 15.52
N LYS A 101 0.75 -5.28 14.70
CA LYS A 101 -0.63 -5.75 14.52
C LYS A 101 -0.63 -6.78 13.39
N TRP A 102 -0.96 -8.02 13.72
CA TRP A 102 -0.98 -9.14 12.79
C TRP A 102 -2.41 -9.57 12.53
N ARG A 103 -2.88 -9.47 11.29
CA ARG A 103 -4.25 -9.84 10.93
C ARG A 103 -4.29 -11.21 10.28
N PRO A 104 -5.15 -12.14 10.73
CA PRO A 104 -5.27 -13.44 10.09
C PRO A 104 -5.78 -13.28 8.66
N PHE A 105 -5.13 -13.98 7.73
CA PHE A 105 -5.67 -14.16 6.38
C PHE A 105 -5.96 -15.62 6.10
N TRP A 106 -5.24 -16.59 6.66
CA TRP A 106 -5.45 -18.00 6.35
C TRP A 106 -5.45 -18.83 7.64
N TRP A 107 -6.31 -19.84 7.76
CA TRP A 107 -6.26 -20.76 8.91
C TRP A 107 -6.87 -22.13 8.66
N TRP A 108 -6.47 -23.08 9.50
CA TRP A 108 -7.09 -24.38 9.67
C TRP A 108 -7.09 -24.72 11.15
N ASN A 109 -8.26 -24.98 11.73
CA ASN A 109 -8.35 -25.40 13.14
C ASN A 109 -7.99 -26.88 13.28
N ALA A 110 -7.30 -27.23 14.36
CA ALA A 110 -6.96 -28.61 14.69
C ALA A 110 -8.21 -29.48 14.90
N GLY A 111 -8.15 -30.73 14.43
CA GLY A 111 -9.18 -31.76 14.59
C GLY A 111 -10.26 -31.76 13.52
N LEU A 112 -10.11 -30.97 12.45
CA LEU A 112 -11.06 -30.93 11.34
C LEU A 112 -10.85 -32.09 10.37
N GLN A 113 -11.94 -32.73 9.94
CA GLN A 113 -11.87 -33.77 8.91
C GLN A 113 -11.94 -33.15 7.53
N TRP A 114 -10.96 -33.45 6.67
CA TRP A 114 -10.94 -32.99 5.27
C TRP A 114 -12.13 -33.52 4.44
N SER A 115 -12.80 -34.59 4.92
CA SER A 115 -13.91 -35.27 4.26
C SER A 115 -15.33 -34.80 4.66
N ALA A 116 -15.47 -33.73 5.46
CA ALA A 116 -16.77 -33.24 5.93
C ALA A 116 -17.18 -31.84 5.39
N CYS A 117 -16.40 -31.23 4.51
CA CYS A 117 -16.87 -30.09 3.72
C CYS A 117 -17.73 -30.64 2.58
N SER A 118 -19.00 -30.21 2.52
CA SER A 118 -20.11 -30.78 1.72
C SER A 118 -19.71 -31.42 0.38
N VAL A 119 -20.42 -32.46 -0.03
CA VAL A 119 -20.37 -33.05 -1.39
C VAL A 119 -20.47 -32.02 -2.53
N ASP A 120 -20.95 -30.80 -2.25
CA ASP A 120 -21.05 -29.68 -3.19
C ASP A 120 -19.89 -28.65 -3.11
N ARG A 121 -18.96 -28.78 -2.15
CA ARG A 121 -17.76 -27.94 -1.97
C ARG A 121 -16.58 -28.78 -1.47
N GLN A 122 -15.97 -29.52 -2.37
CA GLN A 122 -14.61 -29.99 -2.15
C GLN A 122 -13.68 -28.79 -2.32
N GLU A 123 -13.20 -28.22 -1.22
CA GLU A 123 -12.12 -27.21 -1.24
C GLU A 123 -10.88 -27.90 -1.83
N LYS A 124 -10.64 -27.66 -3.11
CA LYS A 124 -9.58 -28.29 -3.89
C LYS A 124 -8.34 -27.41 -3.95
N ASP A 125 -8.34 -26.28 -3.26
CA ASP A 125 -7.28 -25.31 -3.33
C ASP A 125 -7.12 -24.57 -1.99
N VAL A 126 -5.94 -24.69 -1.38
CA VAL A 126 -5.66 -24.04 -0.09
C VAL A 126 -5.51 -22.52 -0.18
N LEU A 127 -5.48 -21.96 -1.39
CA LEU A 127 -5.46 -20.52 -1.67
C LEU A 127 -6.59 -20.11 -2.62
N GLU A 128 -7.72 -20.84 -2.60
CA GLU A 128 -8.85 -20.68 -3.54
C GLU A 128 -9.42 -19.26 -3.59
N ASN A 129 -9.60 -18.64 -2.41
CA ASN A 129 -10.43 -17.46 -2.28
C ASN A 129 -9.62 -16.15 -2.22
N PRO A 130 -10.15 -15.03 -2.73
CA PRO A 130 -9.56 -13.73 -2.48
C PRO A 130 -9.76 -13.32 -1.01
N TYR A 131 -8.87 -12.45 -0.52
CA TYR A 131 -8.95 -11.93 0.85
C TYR A 131 -10.29 -11.26 1.14
N GLY A 132 -10.85 -11.48 2.33
CA GLY A 132 -12.15 -10.95 2.75
C GLY A 132 -13.33 -11.88 2.46
N SER A 133 -13.07 -13.05 1.85
CA SER A 133 -14.10 -14.07 1.58
C SER A 133 -14.51 -14.85 2.82
N CYS A 134 -13.59 -15.04 3.77
CA CYS A 134 -13.86 -15.81 4.99
C CYS A 134 -14.51 -14.97 6.09
N SER A 135 -15.33 -15.63 6.91
CA SER A 135 -15.82 -15.11 8.18
C SER A 135 -14.87 -15.53 9.30
N GLY A 136 -14.68 -14.71 10.33
CA GLY A 136 -13.76 -15.06 11.42
C GLY A 136 -14.21 -16.20 12.32
N GLY A 137 -15.46 -16.66 12.16
CA GLY A 137 -15.99 -17.83 12.87
C GLY A 137 -15.78 -19.15 12.13
N ASP A 138 -15.30 -19.11 10.88
CA ASP A 138 -15.17 -20.30 10.06
C ASP A 138 -14.10 -21.24 10.63
N PRO A 139 -14.31 -22.57 10.60
CA PRO A 139 -13.36 -23.54 11.14
C PRO A 139 -12.01 -23.53 10.38
N PHE A 140 -12.03 -23.13 9.12
CA PHE A 140 -10.87 -22.94 8.27
C PHE A 140 -11.12 -21.75 7.34
N CYS A 141 -10.06 -21.28 6.69
CA CYS A 141 -10.12 -20.22 5.70
C CYS A 141 -8.95 -20.34 4.74
N PHE A 142 -9.29 -20.56 3.47
CA PHE A 142 -8.36 -20.72 2.35
C PHE A 142 -8.43 -19.51 1.44
N GLN A 143 -8.04 -18.35 2.00
CA GLN A 143 -7.93 -17.12 1.21
C GLN A 143 -6.49 -16.65 1.09
N ARG A 144 -6.26 -15.85 0.05
CA ARG A 144 -5.01 -15.19 -0.30
C ARG A 144 -4.75 -13.96 0.57
N LEU A 145 -3.56 -13.38 0.40
CA LEU A 145 -3.20 -12.07 0.92
C LEU A 145 -4.08 -10.97 0.29
N PRO A 146 -4.35 -9.86 1.02
CA PRO A 146 -5.06 -8.71 0.47
C PRO A 146 -4.41 -8.18 -0.80
N SER A 147 -5.22 -7.89 -1.83
CA SER A 147 -4.74 -7.42 -3.15
C SER A 147 -4.01 -6.09 -3.10
N TRP A 148 -4.22 -5.29 -2.06
CA TRP A 148 -3.58 -4.00 -1.89
C TRP A 148 -2.18 -4.08 -1.29
N LEU A 149 -1.73 -5.26 -0.83
CA LEU A 149 -0.38 -5.42 -0.30
C LEU A 149 0.66 -5.39 -1.43
N GLU A 150 1.83 -4.85 -1.13
CA GLU A 150 2.99 -4.88 -2.01
C GLU A 150 4.05 -5.83 -1.44
N GLU A 151 4.73 -6.55 -2.33
CA GLU A 151 5.62 -7.67 -2.00
C GLU A 151 6.75 -7.29 -1.04
N GLN A 152 7.55 -6.28 -1.35
CA GLN A 152 8.74 -5.92 -0.57
C GLN A 152 8.40 -5.35 0.81
N SER A 153 7.22 -4.76 0.96
CA SER A 153 6.72 -4.25 2.24
C SER A 153 5.99 -5.30 3.09
N ALA A 154 5.63 -6.46 2.52
CA ALA A 154 4.80 -7.45 3.17
C ALA A 154 5.57 -8.44 4.08
N GLN A 155 4.97 -8.75 5.22
CA GLN A 155 5.43 -9.79 6.15
C GLN A 155 4.29 -10.72 6.50
N ILE A 156 4.63 -12.00 6.68
CA ILE A 156 3.72 -12.99 7.25
C ILE A 156 4.24 -13.54 8.57
N LEU A 157 3.32 -13.91 9.43
CA LEU A 157 3.57 -14.61 10.69
C LEU A 157 2.69 -15.86 10.72
N ALA A 158 3.25 -16.98 11.15
CA ALA A 158 2.53 -18.22 11.31
C ALA A 158 2.50 -18.62 12.79
N LYS A 159 1.38 -19.19 13.23
CA LYS A 159 1.25 -19.78 14.57
C LYS A 159 0.53 -21.12 14.46
N ASP A 160 1.17 -22.20 14.90
CA ASP A 160 0.59 -23.53 14.89
C ASP A 160 -0.11 -23.91 16.21
N SER A 161 -0.74 -25.09 16.21
CA SER A 161 -1.43 -25.68 17.37
C SER A 161 -0.50 -26.10 18.50
N GLN A 162 0.81 -26.22 18.24
CA GLN A 162 1.84 -26.43 19.26
C GLN A 162 2.43 -25.12 19.80
N ASN A 163 1.90 -23.97 19.35
CA ASN A 163 2.29 -22.63 19.79
C ASN A 163 3.71 -22.23 19.35
N ASN A 164 4.25 -22.86 18.30
CA ASN A 164 5.40 -22.32 17.56
C ASN A 164 4.95 -21.06 16.81
N VAL A 165 5.85 -20.09 16.67
CA VAL A 165 5.56 -18.81 16.01
C VAL A 165 6.74 -18.41 15.15
N TYR A 166 6.54 -18.38 13.84
CA TYR A 166 7.54 -18.02 12.84
C TYR A 166 7.13 -16.79 12.07
N ARG A 167 8.10 -16.04 11.55
CA ARG A 167 7.87 -14.84 10.75
C ARG A 167 8.75 -14.83 9.51
N TRP A 168 8.18 -14.47 8.38
CA TRP A 168 8.87 -14.27 7.12
C TRP A 168 8.66 -12.85 6.58
N GLN A 169 9.66 -12.38 5.84
CA GLN A 169 9.62 -11.14 5.08
C GLN A 169 9.68 -11.50 3.60
N PHE A 170 8.73 -11.04 2.80
CA PHE A 170 8.78 -11.24 1.36
C PHE A 170 9.88 -10.38 0.74
N ASN A 171 10.44 -10.87 -0.37
CA ASN A 171 11.53 -10.21 -1.08
C ASN A 171 11.56 -10.68 -2.54
N ALA A 172 11.24 -9.77 -3.47
CA ALA A 172 11.23 -10.05 -4.91
C ALA A 172 12.58 -10.52 -5.48
N SER A 173 13.69 -10.22 -4.81
CA SER A 173 15.03 -10.67 -5.22
C SER A 173 15.41 -12.05 -4.66
N ASN A 174 14.59 -12.66 -3.81
CA ASN A 174 14.74 -14.04 -3.37
C ASN A 174 13.74 -14.92 -4.15
N PRO A 175 14.20 -15.84 -5.02
CA PRO A 175 13.31 -16.68 -5.84
C PRO A 175 12.28 -17.48 -5.04
N THR A 176 12.67 -18.05 -3.89
CA THR A 176 11.80 -18.85 -3.02
C THR A 176 10.73 -17.97 -2.36
N ALA A 177 11.13 -16.81 -1.83
CA ALA A 177 10.20 -15.83 -1.26
C ALA A 177 9.22 -15.27 -2.31
N HIS A 178 9.73 -14.98 -3.51
CA HIS A 178 8.95 -14.44 -4.61
C HIS A 178 7.96 -15.47 -5.17
N ALA A 179 8.35 -16.74 -5.25
CA ALA A 179 7.44 -17.83 -5.61
C ALA A 179 6.31 -18.00 -4.59
N ALA A 180 6.64 -17.87 -3.29
CA ALA A 180 5.64 -17.86 -2.24
C ALA A 180 4.69 -16.66 -2.33
N TRP A 181 5.20 -15.46 -2.63
CA TRP A 181 4.36 -14.28 -2.90
C TRP A 181 3.42 -14.53 -4.07
N ASN A 182 3.94 -15.08 -5.17
CA ASN A 182 3.16 -15.39 -6.35
C ASN A 182 2.02 -16.38 -6.06
N ALA A 183 2.23 -17.35 -5.17
CA ALA A 183 1.16 -18.22 -4.71
C ALA A 183 0.18 -17.47 -3.78
N PHE A 184 0.67 -16.93 -2.66
CA PHE A 184 -0.15 -16.33 -1.60
C PHE A 184 -0.91 -15.07 -2.01
N HIS A 185 -0.43 -14.32 -3.01
CA HIS A 185 -1.02 -13.06 -3.47
C HIS A 185 -1.54 -13.15 -4.91
N ASN A 186 -0.69 -13.54 -5.86
CA ASN A 186 -1.00 -13.51 -7.30
C ASN A 186 -1.73 -14.76 -7.81
N HIS A 187 -1.98 -15.74 -6.94
CA HIS A 187 -2.63 -17.01 -7.27
C HIS A 187 -1.96 -17.76 -8.44
N LYS A 188 -0.63 -17.70 -8.51
CA LYS A 188 0.17 -18.29 -9.59
C LYS A 188 0.81 -19.59 -9.12
N GLU A 189 0.56 -20.67 -9.85
CA GLU A 189 1.10 -21.99 -9.56
C GLU A 189 2.61 -22.06 -9.76
N THR A 190 3.27 -22.81 -8.88
CA THR A 190 4.71 -23.10 -8.93
C THR A 190 4.86 -24.62 -9.06
N ALA A 191 5.23 -25.06 -10.27
CA ALA A 191 5.41 -26.48 -10.58
C ALA A 191 6.50 -27.11 -9.71
N ALA A 192 6.39 -28.41 -9.44
CA ALA A 192 7.42 -29.13 -8.68
C ALA A 192 8.79 -29.04 -9.37
N GLY A 193 9.83 -28.79 -8.57
CA GLY A 193 11.20 -28.69 -9.07
C GLY A 193 11.53 -27.39 -9.78
N SER A 194 10.56 -26.48 -9.98
CA SER A 194 10.85 -25.17 -10.59
C SER A 194 11.57 -24.22 -9.64
N ILE A 195 11.30 -24.34 -8.34
CA ILE A 195 11.99 -23.64 -7.26
C ILE A 195 12.49 -24.72 -6.29
N LEU A 196 13.70 -25.20 -6.58
CA LEU A 196 14.38 -26.27 -5.85
C LEU A 196 15.82 -25.83 -5.55
N ASN A 197 16.26 -25.99 -4.31
CA ASN A 197 17.60 -25.63 -3.82
C ASN A 197 18.00 -24.20 -4.23
N GLN A 198 17.09 -23.24 -4.09
CA GLN A 198 17.32 -21.84 -4.47
C GLN A 198 17.91 -21.04 -3.30
N LYS A 199 17.66 -19.73 -3.24
CA LYS A 199 18.07 -18.93 -2.10
C LYS A 199 17.10 -19.15 -0.94
N ALA A 200 17.61 -19.70 0.17
CA ALA A 200 16.81 -19.95 1.37
C ALA A 200 15.95 -18.75 1.79
N TRP A 201 14.67 -19.03 2.06
CA TRP A 201 13.70 -18.12 2.66
C TRP A 201 13.33 -18.60 4.07
N ASN A 202 14.35 -18.65 4.93
CA ASN A 202 14.21 -19.15 6.29
C ASN A 202 13.38 -18.20 7.18
N PRO A 203 12.51 -18.75 8.06
CA PRO A 203 11.79 -17.94 9.03
C PRO A 203 12.71 -17.32 10.09
N THR A 204 12.34 -16.15 10.57
CA THR A 204 12.71 -15.74 11.93
C THR A 204 11.83 -16.49 12.92
N VAL A 205 12.45 -17.31 13.78
CA VAL A 205 11.73 -18.00 14.87
C VAL A 205 11.50 -17.03 16.03
N LEU A 206 10.23 -16.77 16.34
CA LEU A 206 9.81 -15.93 17.47
C LEU A 206 9.47 -16.76 18.70
N LYS A 207 9.02 -18.01 18.48
CA LYS A 207 8.78 -19.02 19.51
C LYS A 207 8.88 -20.42 18.91
N GLY A 208 9.45 -21.37 19.66
CA GLY A 208 9.67 -22.74 19.19
C GLY A 208 11.15 -23.00 18.91
N ARG A 209 11.43 -23.92 17.99
CA ARG A 209 12.78 -24.23 17.51
C ARG A 209 12.92 -23.84 16.05
N SER A 210 14.14 -23.77 15.54
CA SER A 210 14.38 -23.54 14.10
C SER A 210 14.34 -24.86 13.33
N ALA A 211 13.96 -24.78 12.05
CA ALA A 211 14.16 -25.88 11.11
C ALA A 211 15.65 -26.25 11.04
N PHE A 212 15.93 -27.53 10.77
CA PHE A 212 17.30 -28.06 10.67
C PHE A 212 17.95 -27.82 9.31
N VAL A 213 17.13 -27.50 8.32
CA VAL A 213 17.49 -27.39 6.91
C VAL A 213 17.01 -26.06 6.36
N ASP A 214 17.69 -25.61 5.31
CA ASP A 214 17.34 -24.39 4.61
C ASP A 214 16.01 -24.57 3.89
N GLN A 215 15.13 -23.57 4.02
CA GLN A 215 13.82 -23.53 3.39
C GLN A 215 13.96 -22.82 2.05
N ASP A 216 14.56 -23.50 1.09
CA ASP A 216 14.99 -22.95 -0.20
C ASP A 216 14.20 -23.49 -1.40
N SER A 217 13.23 -24.34 -1.13
CA SER A 217 12.42 -25.02 -2.13
C SER A 217 10.94 -24.70 -1.89
N PHE A 218 10.21 -24.36 -2.96
CA PHE A 218 8.80 -23.97 -2.86
C PHE A 218 7.96 -24.55 -3.99
N THR A 219 6.76 -25.02 -3.67
CA THR A 219 5.77 -25.41 -4.67
C THR A 219 4.35 -25.05 -4.25
N TYR A 220 3.54 -24.68 -5.24
CA TYR A 220 2.11 -24.48 -5.11
C TYR A 220 1.45 -25.09 -6.36
N ARG A 221 0.87 -26.28 -6.21
CA ARG A 221 0.37 -27.07 -7.35
C ARG A 221 -0.68 -28.08 -6.95
N SER A 222 -1.43 -28.56 -7.93
CA SER A 222 -2.38 -29.66 -7.75
C SER A 222 -1.66 -30.99 -7.62
N LYS A 223 -1.85 -31.67 -6.48
CA LYS A 223 -1.40 -33.04 -6.26
C LYS A 223 -2.36 -33.78 -5.34
N ASN A 224 -2.60 -35.06 -5.63
CA ASN A 224 -3.54 -35.90 -4.88
C ASN A 224 -4.95 -35.26 -4.73
N GLY A 225 -5.41 -34.55 -5.77
CA GLY A 225 -6.74 -33.93 -5.81
C GLY A 225 -6.87 -32.60 -5.07
N VAL A 226 -5.80 -32.06 -4.48
CA VAL A 226 -5.78 -30.77 -3.78
C VAL A 226 -4.61 -29.92 -4.25
N LYS A 227 -4.85 -28.66 -4.56
CA LYS A 227 -3.82 -27.65 -4.80
C LYS A 227 -3.28 -27.19 -3.45
N SER A 228 -2.01 -27.50 -3.22
CA SER A 228 -1.36 -27.46 -1.91
C SER A 228 -0.10 -26.61 -1.96
N VAL A 229 0.28 -26.03 -0.82
CA VAL A 229 1.50 -25.23 -0.66
C VAL A 229 2.53 -26.03 0.14
N LEU A 230 3.78 -25.99 -0.29
CA LEU A 230 4.92 -26.56 0.43
C LEU A 230 6.12 -25.62 0.34
N LEU A 231 6.69 -25.30 1.49
CA LEU A 231 7.98 -24.63 1.68
C LEU A 231 8.86 -25.54 2.54
N ASP A 232 9.95 -26.00 1.95
CA ASP A 232 10.86 -27.02 2.48
C ASP A 232 12.27 -26.87 1.88
N ASP A 233 13.10 -27.90 2.04
CA ASP A 233 14.45 -28.00 1.47
C ASP A 233 14.49 -28.70 0.09
N ASP A 234 13.56 -29.60 -0.24
CA ASP A 234 13.68 -30.41 -1.47
C ASP A 234 12.39 -30.65 -2.29
N ASN A 235 11.31 -29.90 -2.04
CA ASN A 235 9.96 -30.14 -2.58
C ASN A 235 9.36 -31.51 -2.21
N CYS A 236 9.76 -32.05 -1.07
CA CYS A 236 9.20 -33.21 -0.40
C CYS A 236 8.83 -32.86 1.06
N ASP A 237 7.60 -33.18 1.47
CA ASP A 237 6.93 -32.98 2.76
C ASP A 237 7.74 -33.04 4.07
N CYS A 238 8.92 -33.66 4.10
CA CYS A 238 9.73 -33.73 5.30
C CYS A 238 10.38 -32.37 5.63
N LEU A 239 10.54 -32.06 6.92
CA LEU A 239 11.31 -30.88 7.38
C LEU A 239 10.80 -29.54 6.83
N SER A 240 9.52 -29.50 6.47
CA SER A 240 8.85 -28.31 5.99
C SER A 240 8.67 -27.28 7.11
N THR A 241 8.57 -26.01 6.73
CA THR A 241 8.13 -24.95 7.66
C THR A 241 6.75 -24.40 7.31
N ILE A 242 6.27 -24.66 6.09
CA ILE A 242 4.88 -24.41 5.69
C ILE A 242 4.46 -25.56 4.80
N GLN A 243 3.49 -26.36 5.24
CA GLN A 243 2.82 -27.33 4.40
C GLN A 243 1.31 -27.28 4.60
N LEU A 244 0.61 -26.90 3.55
CA LEU A 244 -0.83 -26.64 3.55
C LEU A 244 -1.51 -27.56 2.54
N GLY A 245 -2.38 -28.45 2.99
CA GLY A 245 -3.19 -29.31 2.12
C GLY A 245 -2.69 -30.76 2.09
N ALA A 246 -2.38 -31.26 0.90
CA ALA A 246 -1.98 -32.64 0.66
C ALA A 246 -0.47 -32.85 0.72
N THR A 247 -0.08 -34.10 1.01
CA THR A 247 1.27 -34.61 0.75
C THR A 247 1.68 -34.38 -0.71
N MET A 248 2.92 -33.91 -0.88
CA MET A 248 3.55 -33.52 -2.14
C MET A 248 4.72 -34.43 -2.53
N CYS A 249 5.22 -35.27 -1.62
CA CYS A 249 6.24 -36.30 -1.86
C CYS A 249 5.75 -37.45 -2.75
N GLY A 250 6.69 -38.26 -3.29
CA GLY A 250 6.41 -39.39 -4.17
C GLY A 250 5.61 -40.54 -3.53
N ASP A 251 5.33 -41.59 -4.33
CA ASP A 251 4.37 -42.68 -4.07
C ASP A 251 4.63 -43.56 -2.82
N LYS A 252 5.70 -43.27 -2.06
CA LYS A 252 6.08 -44.00 -0.85
C LYS A 252 5.40 -43.47 0.43
N LEU A 253 4.82 -42.27 0.38
CA LEU A 253 4.08 -41.66 1.48
C LEU A 253 2.58 -41.81 1.24
N ASP A 254 1.76 -41.80 2.31
CA ASP A 254 0.31 -41.99 2.19
C ASP A 254 -0.31 -40.90 1.29
N PRO A 255 -0.76 -41.23 0.06
CA PRO A 255 -1.28 -40.24 -0.89
C PRO A 255 -2.59 -39.60 -0.42
N ASN A 256 -3.20 -40.09 0.66
CA ASN A 256 -4.42 -39.56 1.27
C ASN A 256 -4.14 -38.64 2.47
N ALA A 257 -2.87 -38.43 2.86
CA ALA A 257 -2.53 -37.51 3.94
C ALA A 257 -2.92 -36.07 3.57
N ARG A 258 -3.81 -35.48 4.37
CA ARG A 258 -4.38 -34.13 4.18
C ARG A 258 -4.44 -33.40 5.51
N GLY A 259 -4.25 -32.09 5.47
CA GLY A 259 -4.36 -31.22 6.62
C GLY A 259 -3.20 -30.26 6.65
N ILE A 260 -2.54 -30.16 7.80
CA ILE A 260 -1.45 -29.23 8.03
C ILE A 260 -0.28 -29.94 8.71
N ASP A 261 0.93 -29.57 8.33
CA ASP A 261 2.12 -29.91 9.11
C ASP A 261 2.45 -28.80 10.10
N LEU A 262 3.15 -29.15 11.17
CA LEU A 262 3.60 -28.20 12.19
C LEU A 262 4.74 -27.33 11.64
N LEU A 263 4.90 -26.13 12.19
CA LEU A 263 6.01 -25.25 11.78
C LEU A 263 7.38 -25.85 12.11
N TYR A 264 7.42 -26.71 13.13
CA TYR A 264 8.58 -27.47 13.52
C TYR A 264 8.21 -28.94 13.60
N ASP A 265 8.56 -29.69 12.57
CA ASP A 265 8.42 -31.14 12.56
C ASP A 265 9.79 -31.84 12.39
N PRO A 266 10.45 -32.23 13.50
CA PRO A 266 11.76 -32.89 13.45
C PRO A 266 11.69 -34.33 12.95
N VAL A 267 10.49 -34.91 12.84
CA VAL A 267 10.27 -36.32 12.51
C VAL A 267 9.29 -36.33 11.37
N CYS A 268 9.73 -36.53 10.12
CA CYS A 268 8.92 -36.42 8.91
C CYS A 268 7.49 -37.02 9.03
N ASN A 269 6.56 -36.21 9.53
CA ASN A 269 5.16 -36.48 9.63
C ASN A 269 4.50 -35.84 8.42
N LEU A 270 3.42 -36.47 7.96
CA LEU A 270 2.65 -35.92 6.86
C LEU A 270 1.61 -34.91 7.38
N PRO A 271 1.08 -34.03 6.52
CA PRO A 271 -0.03 -33.16 6.85
C PRO A 271 -1.16 -33.92 7.52
N SER A 272 -1.61 -33.41 8.66
CA SER A 272 -2.56 -34.10 9.52
C SER A 272 -3.76 -33.20 9.83
N PRO A 273 -4.98 -33.75 9.88
CA PRO A 273 -6.17 -33.02 10.31
C PRO A 273 -6.08 -32.58 11.78
N ASN A 274 -5.26 -33.25 12.58
CA ASN A 274 -5.11 -32.98 14.02
C ASN A 274 -4.26 -31.74 14.31
N ASN A 275 -3.51 -31.26 13.33
CA ASN A 275 -2.71 -30.05 13.47
C ASN A 275 -3.55 -28.83 13.07
N GLY A 276 -3.22 -27.68 13.66
CA GLY A 276 -3.83 -26.40 13.32
C GLY A 276 -2.77 -25.37 13.02
N LEU A 277 -3.12 -24.41 12.16
CA LEU A 277 -2.24 -23.31 11.77
C LEU A 277 -3.05 -22.06 11.47
N THR A 278 -2.48 -20.90 11.77
CA THR A 278 -3.00 -19.62 11.32
C THR A 278 -1.87 -18.79 10.76
N LEU A 279 -2.05 -18.29 9.53
CA LEU A 279 -1.18 -17.32 8.90
C LEU A 279 -1.79 -15.93 9.03
N TYR A 280 -0.93 -14.99 9.38
CA TYR A 280 -1.23 -13.59 9.56
C TYR A 280 -0.37 -12.76 8.63
N PHE A 281 -0.85 -11.61 8.19
CA PHE A 281 -0.02 -10.58 7.58
C PHE A 281 0.14 -9.41 8.54
N LYS A 282 1.26 -8.70 8.41
CA LYS A 282 1.51 -7.47 9.17
C LYS A 282 0.62 -6.35 8.62
N VAL A 283 -0.25 -5.80 9.45
CA VAL A 283 -1.02 -4.61 9.09
C VAL A 283 -0.08 -3.39 9.14
N PRO A 284 0.01 -2.58 8.06
CA PRO A 284 0.78 -1.35 8.08
C PRO A 284 0.34 -0.39 9.19
N SER A 285 1.25 0.47 9.67
CA SER A 285 0.94 1.48 10.68
C SER A 285 -0.04 2.53 10.18
N HIS A 286 0.08 2.89 8.90
CA HIS A 286 -0.90 3.70 8.16
C HIS A 286 -1.68 2.78 7.24
N SER A 287 -3.00 2.76 7.41
CA SER A 287 -3.90 1.88 6.68
C SER A 287 -3.71 2.00 5.16
N LEU A 288 -3.62 0.86 4.47
CA LEU A 288 -3.55 0.79 3.00
C LEU A 288 -2.31 1.49 2.39
N THR A 289 -1.25 1.74 3.16
CA THR A 289 -0.01 2.35 2.62
C THR A 289 1.18 1.41 2.63
N PHE A 290 2.13 1.70 1.74
CA PHE A 290 3.47 1.10 1.73
C PHE A 290 4.51 2.10 1.23
N GLN A 291 5.78 1.83 1.51
CA GLN A 291 6.92 2.59 0.97
C GLN A 291 7.66 1.75 -0.06
N GLY A 292 7.85 2.30 -1.26
CA GLY A 292 8.49 1.62 -2.37
C GLY A 292 8.55 2.49 -3.61
N TYR A 293 9.39 2.12 -4.58
CA TYR A 293 9.52 2.87 -5.84
C TYR A 293 9.81 4.38 -5.66
N GLY A 294 10.48 4.76 -4.57
CA GLY A 294 10.83 6.13 -4.25
C GLY A 294 9.77 6.96 -3.50
N PHE A 295 8.60 6.41 -3.18
CA PHE A 295 7.50 7.15 -2.55
C PHE A 295 6.79 6.34 -1.45
N GLU A 296 6.00 7.03 -0.62
CA GLU A 296 4.92 6.40 0.14
C GLU A 296 3.64 6.41 -0.72
N TRP A 297 3.07 5.24 -0.93
CA TRP A 297 1.92 5.00 -1.78
C TRP A 297 0.72 4.61 -0.92
N ALA A 298 -0.46 5.11 -1.27
CA ALA A 298 -1.73 4.75 -0.63
C ALA A 298 -2.66 4.09 -1.65
N ALA A 299 -3.16 2.91 -1.33
CA ALA A 299 -4.13 2.21 -2.18
C ALA A 299 -5.47 2.92 -2.12
N PHE A 300 -6.08 3.14 -3.28
CA PHE A 300 -7.42 3.74 -3.38
C PHE A 300 -8.38 2.93 -4.26
N TRP A 301 -7.86 1.93 -4.97
CA TRP A 301 -8.62 1.08 -5.87
C TRP A 301 -7.96 -0.31 -5.96
N TRP A 302 -8.73 -1.39 -5.89
CA TRP A 302 -8.22 -2.74 -6.14
C TRP A 302 -9.30 -3.72 -6.59
N TRP A 303 -8.88 -4.69 -7.39
CA TRP A 303 -9.66 -5.84 -7.83
C TRP A 303 -8.81 -7.11 -7.70
N PRO A 304 -9.29 -8.16 -7.01
CA PRO A 304 -8.54 -9.39 -6.85
C PRO A 304 -8.61 -10.28 -8.09
N LYS A 305 -7.53 -11.02 -8.35
CA LYS A 305 -7.56 -12.14 -9.29
C LYS A 305 -8.58 -13.19 -8.84
N ASP A 306 -9.31 -13.71 -9.82
CA ASP A 306 -10.44 -14.63 -9.71
C ASP A 306 -11.62 -14.08 -8.90
N GLY A 307 -11.71 -12.75 -8.76
CA GLY A 307 -12.84 -12.09 -8.14
C GLY A 307 -14.15 -12.34 -8.90
N LYS A 308 -15.25 -12.46 -8.15
CA LYS A 308 -16.61 -12.47 -8.70
C LYS A 308 -17.15 -11.03 -8.72
N TRP A 309 -17.63 -10.57 -9.88
CA TRP A 309 -18.17 -9.22 -10.01
C TRP A 309 -19.28 -8.99 -8.96
N PRO A 310 -19.24 -7.90 -8.18
CA PRO A 310 -20.17 -7.71 -7.08
C PRO A 310 -21.57 -7.36 -7.61
N GLU A 311 -22.61 -7.95 -7.01
CA GLU A 311 -23.99 -7.66 -7.38
C GLU A 311 -24.34 -6.20 -7.09
N GLY A 312 -25.00 -5.54 -8.04
CA GLY A 312 -25.44 -4.15 -7.91
C GLY A 312 -24.35 -3.09 -8.16
N VAL A 313 -23.10 -3.49 -8.38
CA VAL A 313 -22.01 -2.54 -8.69
C VAL A 313 -22.03 -2.21 -10.18
N SER A 314 -22.29 -0.93 -10.49
CA SER A 314 -22.44 -0.39 -11.83
C SER A 314 -21.40 0.67 -12.20
N ASP A 315 -20.33 0.84 -11.42
CA ASP A 315 -19.33 1.88 -11.63
C ASP A 315 -17.97 1.48 -11.04
N VAL A 316 -16.91 1.50 -11.85
CA VAL A 316 -15.55 1.20 -11.38
C VAL A 316 -14.92 2.32 -10.55
N LEU A 317 -15.57 3.48 -10.45
CA LEU A 317 -15.16 4.63 -9.63
C LEU A 317 -16.29 5.07 -8.67
N GLU A 318 -17.14 4.13 -8.25
CA GLU A 318 -18.33 4.36 -7.42
C GLU A 318 -18.01 5.15 -6.13
N LYS A 319 -16.98 4.70 -5.39
CA LYS A 319 -16.76 5.12 -4.00
C LYS A 319 -15.85 6.35 -3.94
N PRO A 320 -16.18 7.38 -3.13
CA PRO A 320 -15.22 8.43 -2.81
C PRO A 320 -14.08 7.85 -1.95
N PHE A 321 -12.93 8.54 -1.93
CA PHE A 321 -11.77 8.14 -1.15
C PHE A 321 -12.10 7.89 0.34
N GLY A 322 -11.45 6.90 0.94
CA GLY A 322 -11.60 6.56 2.36
C GLY A 322 -12.85 5.75 2.72
N LYS A 323 -13.69 5.37 1.73
CA LYS A 323 -14.85 4.48 1.97
C LYS A 323 -14.49 3.00 1.95
N CYS A 324 -13.38 2.63 1.33
CA CYS A 324 -12.90 1.27 1.32
C CYS A 324 -12.20 0.93 2.64
N LYS A 325 -12.32 -0.33 3.06
CA LYS A 325 -11.67 -0.87 4.25
C LYS A 325 -10.59 -1.85 3.84
N GLU A 326 -9.57 -2.00 4.68
CA GLU A 326 -8.51 -3.02 4.52
C GLU A 326 -9.04 -4.44 4.30
N THR A 327 -10.24 -4.72 4.82
CA THR A 327 -10.91 -6.02 4.75
C THR A 327 -11.80 -6.21 3.54
N ASP A 328 -11.97 -5.18 2.69
CA ASP A 328 -12.83 -5.28 1.53
C ASP A 328 -12.14 -6.12 0.45
N ILE A 329 -12.88 -7.08 -0.12
CA ILE A 329 -12.42 -7.96 -1.20
C ILE A 329 -11.94 -7.14 -2.42
N TYR A 330 -12.64 -6.04 -2.70
CA TYR A 330 -12.36 -5.09 -3.79
C TYR A 330 -12.61 -3.66 -3.32
N CYS A 331 -12.05 -2.69 -4.03
CA CYS A 331 -12.34 -1.28 -3.84
C CYS A 331 -12.42 -0.57 -5.19
N PHE A 332 -13.56 0.03 -5.49
CA PHE A 332 -13.77 0.87 -6.66
C PHE A 332 -13.79 2.34 -6.24
N GLY A 333 -12.64 2.79 -5.72
CA GLY A 333 -12.47 4.10 -5.14
C GLY A 333 -11.93 5.15 -6.10
N ARG A 334 -12.12 6.40 -5.71
CA ARG A 334 -11.58 7.61 -6.36
C ARG A 334 -10.40 8.18 -5.57
N LEU A 335 -9.65 9.05 -6.24
CA LEU A 335 -8.60 9.85 -5.62
C LEU A 335 -9.18 10.77 -4.52
N PRO A 336 -8.39 11.14 -3.50
CA PRO A 336 -8.85 12.05 -2.46
C PRO A 336 -9.21 13.42 -3.04
N SER A 337 -10.30 14.03 -2.57
CA SER A 337 -10.75 15.36 -3.02
C SER A 337 -9.76 16.49 -2.76
N ALA A 338 -8.77 16.26 -1.87
CA ALA A 338 -7.71 17.21 -1.55
C ALA A 338 -6.50 17.09 -2.50
N ALA A 339 -6.40 16.01 -3.27
CA ALA A 339 -5.30 15.80 -4.19
C ALA A 339 -5.28 16.90 -5.27
N LYS A 340 -4.08 17.21 -5.77
CA LYS A 340 -3.88 18.21 -6.83
C LYS A 340 -3.33 17.53 -8.06
N GLU A 341 -3.94 17.79 -9.21
CA GLU A 341 -3.67 17.11 -10.47
C GLU A 341 -2.17 17.03 -10.78
N ASP A 342 -1.53 18.18 -11.01
CA ASP A 342 -0.10 18.25 -11.38
C ASP A 342 0.87 17.78 -10.27
N ARG A 343 0.34 17.47 -9.08
CA ARG A 343 1.09 16.95 -7.92
C ARG A 343 0.77 15.51 -7.63
N THR A 344 -0.04 14.81 -8.42
CA THR A 344 -0.44 13.44 -8.12
C THR A 344 0.23 12.48 -9.08
N ARG A 345 0.75 11.37 -8.53
CA ARG A 345 1.22 10.23 -9.30
C ARG A 345 0.28 9.05 -9.06
N LEU A 346 0.11 8.26 -10.11
CA LEU A 346 -0.58 6.99 -10.10
C LEU A 346 0.48 5.88 -10.16
N LEU A 347 0.31 4.83 -9.36
CA LEU A 347 1.04 3.57 -9.48
C LEU A 347 0.01 2.48 -9.69
N ALA A 348 0.26 1.59 -10.64
CA ALA A 348 -0.56 0.42 -10.90
C ALA A 348 0.30 -0.84 -10.81
N ILE A 349 -0.22 -1.87 -10.14
CA ILE A 349 0.41 -3.19 -10.03
C ILE A 349 -0.64 -4.24 -10.38
N ASP A 350 -0.33 -5.10 -11.36
CA ASP A 350 -1.19 -6.23 -11.71
C ASP A 350 -0.63 -7.57 -11.21
N THR A 351 -1.47 -8.61 -11.24
CA THR A 351 -1.08 -9.98 -10.88
C THR A 351 -0.26 -10.70 -11.95
N GLU A 352 -0.01 -10.06 -13.08
CA GLU A 352 0.93 -10.51 -14.12
C GLU A 352 2.32 -9.86 -13.92
N GLU A 353 2.52 -9.21 -12.76
CA GLU A 353 3.77 -8.67 -12.23
C GLU A 353 4.24 -7.36 -12.89
N ASN A 354 3.41 -6.74 -13.73
CA ASN A 354 3.70 -5.41 -14.28
C ASN A 354 3.52 -4.33 -13.20
N VAL A 355 4.40 -3.32 -13.23
CA VAL A 355 4.39 -2.18 -12.32
C VAL A 355 4.64 -0.90 -13.10
N TYR A 356 3.59 -0.10 -13.25
CA TYR A 356 3.60 1.14 -14.04
C TYR A 356 3.29 2.35 -13.18
N THR A 357 3.89 3.48 -13.52
CA THR A 357 3.57 4.76 -12.89
C THR A 357 3.33 5.87 -13.90
N TRP A 358 2.39 6.76 -13.58
CA TRP A 358 2.09 7.96 -14.35
C TRP A 358 2.16 9.18 -13.43
N LYS A 359 2.50 10.33 -14.01
CA LYS A 359 2.30 11.63 -13.38
C LYS A 359 1.11 12.30 -14.06
N PHE A 360 0.10 12.70 -13.28
CA PHE A 360 -1.00 13.49 -13.82
C PHE A 360 -0.51 14.87 -14.26
N SER A 361 -1.13 15.43 -15.29
CA SER A 361 -0.80 16.76 -15.78
C SER A 361 -2.00 17.46 -16.39
N SER A 362 -2.34 18.63 -15.88
CA SER A 362 -3.38 19.50 -16.42
C SER A 362 -3.06 20.03 -17.83
N GLY A 363 -1.78 20.03 -18.20
CA GLY A 363 -1.29 20.40 -19.54
C GLY A 363 -1.28 19.25 -20.56
N ASN A 364 -1.65 18.03 -20.16
CA ASN A 364 -1.81 16.89 -21.06
C ASN A 364 -3.30 16.50 -21.10
N PRO A 365 -4.01 16.69 -22.23
CA PRO A 365 -5.45 16.40 -22.33
C PRO A 365 -5.85 14.97 -21.93
N THR A 366 -5.03 13.96 -22.25
CA THR A 366 -5.30 12.55 -21.90
C THR A 366 -5.12 12.32 -20.42
N ALA A 367 -4.02 12.81 -19.83
CA ALA A 367 -3.81 12.77 -18.38
C ALA A 367 -4.91 13.53 -17.62
N HIS A 368 -5.32 14.70 -18.14
CA HIS A 368 -6.37 15.52 -17.55
C HIS A 368 -7.73 14.82 -17.58
N ALA A 369 -8.09 14.16 -18.67
CA ALA A 369 -9.32 13.40 -18.74
C ALA A 369 -9.32 12.22 -17.75
N ALA A 370 -8.20 11.51 -17.62
CA ALA A 370 -8.04 10.47 -16.62
C ALA A 370 -8.17 11.01 -15.19
N TRP A 371 -7.57 12.18 -14.90
CA TRP A 371 -7.74 12.88 -13.63
C TRP A 371 -9.22 13.22 -13.36
N ARG A 372 -9.90 13.82 -14.32
CA ARG A 372 -11.33 14.19 -14.22
C ARG A 372 -12.21 12.98 -13.93
N ALA A 373 -11.91 11.81 -14.46
CA ALA A 373 -12.60 10.58 -14.12
C ALA A 373 -12.25 10.11 -12.69
N LEU A 374 -10.97 9.91 -12.40
CA LEU A 374 -10.46 9.31 -11.15
C LEU A 374 -10.66 10.20 -9.91
N HIS A 375 -10.74 11.52 -10.07
CA HIS A 375 -10.91 12.49 -8.99
C HIS A 375 -12.30 13.13 -8.99
N ASP A 376 -12.69 13.76 -10.11
CA ASP A 376 -13.94 14.55 -10.19
C ASP A 376 -15.17 13.72 -10.56
N HIS A 377 -14.99 12.42 -10.87
CA HIS A 377 -16.06 11.51 -11.28
C HIS A 377 -16.79 11.95 -12.56
N VAL A 378 -16.04 12.49 -13.51
CA VAL A 378 -16.56 13.05 -14.76
C VAL A 378 -16.39 12.07 -15.91
N GLU A 379 -17.49 11.78 -16.60
CA GLU A 379 -17.48 10.91 -17.78
C GLU A 379 -16.75 11.51 -18.97
N THR A 380 -16.06 10.63 -19.70
CA THR A 380 -15.40 10.92 -20.97
C THR A 380 -16.00 9.97 -22.02
N PRO A 381 -16.96 10.44 -22.84
CA PRO A 381 -17.55 9.64 -23.90
C PRO A 381 -16.55 9.36 -25.03
N PHE A 382 -16.90 8.39 -25.88
CA PHE A 382 -16.12 8.04 -27.07
C PHE A 382 -15.84 9.25 -27.97
N LYS A 383 -14.65 9.24 -28.59
CA LYS A 383 -14.10 10.31 -29.44
C LYS A 383 -13.80 11.63 -28.75
N LYS A 384 -14.12 11.81 -27.46
CA LYS A 384 -13.79 13.05 -26.74
C LYS A 384 -12.28 13.18 -26.54
N ILE A 385 -11.61 12.09 -26.17
CA ILE A 385 -10.16 12.01 -26.02
C ILE A 385 -9.71 10.79 -26.80
N ARG A 386 -9.31 11.02 -28.05
CA ARG A 386 -8.86 10.00 -28.99
C ARG A 386 -7.70 10.55 -29.79
N ASN A 387 -6.62 9.77 -29.92
CA ASN A 387 -5.40 10.13 -30.63
C ASN A 387 -4.90 11.53 -30.22
N SER A 388 -4.91 11.80 -28.92
CA SER A 388 -4.63 13.13 -28.37
C SER A 388 -3.15 13.29 -28.04
N ARG A 389 -2.79 13.85 -26.88
CA ARG A 389 -1.41 13.89 -26.41
C ARG A 389 -1.11 12.63 -25.61
N THR A 390 -0.08 11.90 -26.01
CA THR A 390 0.40 10.70 -25.34
C THR A 390 0.63 10.90 -23.84
N TRP A 391 0.14 9.96 -23.05
CA TRP A 391 0.32 9.85 -21.60
C TRP A 391 0.79 8.44 -21.23
N ASN A 392 1.95 8.06 -21.76
CA ASN A 392 2.55 6.74 -21.52
C ASN A 392 3.02 6.57 -20.06
N PRO A 393 2.92 5.35 -19.49
CA PRO A 393 3.51 5.05 -18.20
C PRO A 393 5.03 5.10 -18.25
N THR A 394 5.63 5.44 -17.11
CA THR A 394 6.98 4.98 -16.77
C THR A 394 6.89 3.54 -16.27
N VAL A 395 7.63 2.63 -16.91
CA VAL A 395 7.66 1.21 -16.55
C VAL A 395 8.71 0.98 -15.46
N LEU A 396 8.27 0.57 -14.28
CA LEU A 396 9.16 0.20 -13.17
C LEU A 396 9.48 -1.30 -13.19
N ARG A 397 8.53 -2.13 -13.63
CA ARG A 397 8.68 -3.57 -13.86
C ARG A 397 7.71 -4.04 -14.94
N GLY A 398 8.12 -5.04 -15.73
CA GLY A 398 7.30 -5.59 -16.82
C GLY A 398 7.70 -5.09 -18.20
N THR A 399 6.76 -5.15 -19.15
CA THR A 399 7.01 -4.76 -20.56
C THR A 399 6.58 -3.30 -20.77
N SER A 400 7.06 -2.62 -21.82
CA SER A 400 6.50 -1.31 -22.21
C SER A 400 5.27 -1.45 -23.11
N PRO A 401 4.29 -0.54 -23.02
CA PRO A 401 3.16 -0.53 -23.94
C PRO A 401 3.63 -0.46 -25.39
N ARG A 402 2.96 -1.20 -26.29
CA ARG A 402 3.31 -1.24 -27.72
C ARG A 402 2.81 -0.05 -28.51
N ALA A 403 1.78 0.62 -27.99
CA ALA A 403 1.13 1.75 -28.62
C ALA A 403 1.08 2.93 -27.63
N ASP A 404 0.95 4.12 -28.20
CA ASP A 404 0.83 5.35 -27.43
C ASP A 404 -0.48 5.36 -26.65
N GLN A 405 -0.39 5.66 -25.37
CA GLN A 405 -1.55 5.77 -24.48
C GLN A 405 -2.07 7.20 -24.55
N ASP A 406 -2.74 7.54 -25.64
CA ASP A 406 -3.17 8.90 -25.99
C ASP A 406 -4.71 9.05 -26.06
N SER A 407 -5.42 7.97 -25.79
CA SER A 407 -6.86 7.82 -25.92
C SER A 407 -7.46 7.40 -24.57
N PHE A 408 -8.55 8.04 -24.15
CA PHE A 408 -9.16 7.80 -22.84
C PHE A 408 -10.69 7.80 -22.90
N MET A 409 -11.30 6.83 -22.21
CA MET A 409 -12.75 6.76 -21.99
C MET A 409 -13.08 6.43 -20.55
N TYR A 410 -14.14 7.06 -20.05
CA TYR A 410 -14.82 6.65 -18.82
C TYR A 410 -16.33 6.86 -19.01
N ARG A 411 -17.09 5.79 -19.18
CA ARG A 411 -18.51 5.86 -19.59
C ARG A 411 -19.26 4.59 -19.25
N LEU A 412 -20.60 4.68 -19.27
CA LEU A 412 -21.47 3.51 -19.16
C LEU A 412 -21.33 2.59 -20.38
N GLN A 413 -20.98 1.33 -20.14
CA GLN A 413 -20.97 0.26 -21.13
C GLN A 413 -21.47 -1.04 -20.48
N ALA A 414 -22.41 -1.73 -21.13
CA ALA A 414 -22.98 -2.99 -20.63
C ALA A 414 -23.41 -2.94 -19.13
N GLY A 415 -24.03 -1.84 -18.72
CA GLY A 415 -24.53 -1.64 -17.35
C GLY A 415 -23.49 -1.21 -16.31
N VAL A 416 -22.22 -1.07 -16.69
CA VAL A 416 -21.13 -0.65 -15.79
C VAL A 416 -20.40 0.56 -16.37
N LYS A 417 -20.21 1.62 -15.59
CA LYS A 417 -19.28 2.69 -15.95
C LYS A 417 -17.85 2.15 -15.90
N SER A 418 -17.25 2.01 -17.07
CA SER A 418 -15.96 1.36 -17.29
C SER A 418 -14.92 2.40 -17.73
N LEU A 419 -13.65 2.13 -17.47
CA LEU A 419 -12.53 3.03 -17.76
C LEU A 419 -11.56 2.34 -18.72
N LEU A 420 -11.11 3.07 -19.74
CA LEU A 420 -10.11 2.62 -20.71
C LEU A 420 -9.07 3.72 -20.96
N LEU A 421 -7.78 3.38 -20.87
CA LEU A 421 -6.64 4.14 -21.36
C LEU A 421 -5.90 3.28 -22.39
N ASP A 422 -5.88 3.76 -23.62
CA ASP A 422 -5.42 3.03 -24.81
C ASP A 422 -4.89 3.98 -25.90
N ASP A 423 -4.74 3.46 -27.12
CA ASP A 423 -4.27 4.20 -28.30
C ASP A 423 -5.37 4.70 -29.22
N ASP A 424 -6.56 4.10 -29.26
CA ASP A 424 -7.57 4.51 -30.24
C ASP A 424 -9.05 4.47 -29.80
N ASN A 425 -9.33 4.35 -28.50
CA ASN A 425 -10.66 4.07 -27.93
C ASN A 425 -11.23 2.68 -28.30
N CYS A 426 -10.37 1.67 -28.39
CA CYS A 426 -10.70 0.26 -28.47
C CYS A 426 -9.73 -0.59 -27.62
N ASP A 427 -10.27 -1.46 -26.74
CA ASP A 427 -9.56 -2.20 -25.67
C ASP A 427 -8.19 -2.84 -25.98
N CYS A 428 -7.86 -3.07 -27.25
CA CYS A 428 -6.58 -3.64 -27.62
C CYS A 428 -5.43 -2.68 -27.28
N LEU A 429 -4.27 -3.22 -26.88
CA LEU A 429 -3.07 -2.44 -26.57
C LEU A 429 -3.24 -1.39 -25.46
N SER A 430 -4.27 -1.56 -24.61
CA SER A 430 -4.53 -0.71 -23.47
C SER A 430 -3.55 -0.95 -22.32
N THR A 431 -3.38 0.07 -21.48
CA THR A 431 -2.61 -0.02 -20.23
C THR A 431 -3.46 0.01 -18.98
N LEU A 432 -4.66 0.56 -19.06
CA LEU A 432 -5.65 0.47 -17.99
C LEU A 432 -7.01 0.18 -18.62
N SER A 433 -7.56 -1.00 -18.33
CA SER A 433 -8.93 -1.35 -18.71
C SER A 433 -9.65 -1.97 -17.51
N MET A 434 -10.69 -1.31 -17.04
CA MET A 434 -11.42 -1.66 -15.81
C MET A 434 -12.94 -1.64 -16.05
N GLY A 435 -13.63 -2.70 -15.64
CA GLY A 435 -15.07 -2.86 -15.82
C GLY A 435 -15.39 -3.81 -16.95
N HIS A 436 -16.19 -3.37 -17.92
CA HIS A 436 -16.51 -4.08 -19.16
C HIS A 436 -15.64 -3.55 -20.31
N GLY A 437 -15.37 -4.41 -21.30
CA GLY A 437 -14.63 -4.01 -22.50
C GLY A 437 -15.34 -2.93 -23.32
N MET A 438 -14.57 -1.96 -23.81
CA MET A 438 -15.02 -0.87 -24.66
C MET A 438 -14.27 -0.84 -26.00
N CYS A 439 -15.02 -0.78 -27.10
CA CYS A 439 -14.48 -0.50 -28.41
C CYS A 439 -15.42 0.40 -29.21
N GLU A 440 -14.88 1.53 -29.66
CA GLU A 440 -15.62 2.59 -30.34
C GLU A 440 -16.82 3.09 -29.52
N SER A 441 -18.05 3.05 -30.06
CA SER A 441 -19.27 3.39 -29.34
C SER A 441 -19.87 2.23 -28.53
N GLY A 442 -19.26 1.05 -28.55
CA GLY A 442 -19.80 -0.15 -27.92
C GLY A 442 -18.73 -1.13 -27.45
N PHE A 443 -18.85 -2.39 -27.90
CA PHE A 443 -17.98 -3.50 -27.54
C PHE A 443 -17.72 -4.37 -28.77
N SER A 444 -16.53 -4.93 -28.88
CA SER A 444 -16.17 -5.86 -29.95
C SER A 444 -16.01 -7.28 -29.41
N SER A 445 -16.82 -8.21 -29.91
CA SER A 445 -16.70 -9.63 -29.58
C SER A 445 -15.43 -10.29 -30.13
N SER A 446 -14.68 -9.57 -30.99
CA SER A 446 -13.39 -10.05 -31.49
C SER A 446 -12.30 -10.06 -30.41
N TYR A 447 -12.46 -9.25 -29.36
CA TYR A 447 -11.47 -9.11 -28.27
C TYR A 447 -11.92 -9.79 -26.97
N GLY A 448 -13.18 -10.24 -26.89
CA GLY A 448 -13.65 -11.02 -25.76
C GLY A 448 -15.15 -11.34 -25.79
N PRO A 449 -15.65 -12.00 -24.73
CA PRO A 449 -17.08 -12.24 -24.55
C PRO A 449 -17.80 -11.01 -24.00
N ALA A 450 -19.05 -10.81 -24.43
CA ALA A 450 -19.91 -9.75 -23.89
C ALA A 450 -20.24 -10.00 -22.41
N ASN A 451 -20.54 -8.92 -21.67
CA ASN A 451 -20.92 -8.95 -20.25
C ASN A 451 -19.89 -9.66 -19.33
N ARG A 452 -18.61 -9.64 -19.72
CA ARG A 452 -17.50 -10.05 -18.85
C ARG A 452 -16.92 -8.82 -18.16
N TYR A 453 -16.87 -8.86 -16.84
CA TYR A 453 -16.39 -7.76 -16.01
C TYR A 453 -15.12 -8.14 -15.26
N GLY A 454 -14.26 -7.17 -15.01
CA GLY A 454 -13.02 -7.34 -14.25
C GLY A 454 -12.01 -6.27 -14.62
N VAL A 455 -10.76 -6.69 -14.84
CA VAL A 455 -9.68 -5.83 -15.34
C VAL A 455 -8.88 -6.56 -16.42
N ASP A 456 -8.17 -5.80 -17.24
CA ASP A 456 -7.07 -6.34 -18.04
C ASP A 456 -5.73 -6.21 -17.29
N ALA A 457 -4.72 -6.94 -17.75
CA ALA A 457 -3.34 -6.72 -17.38
C ALA A 457 -2.87 -5.36 -17.90
N LEU A 458 -1.94 -4.74 -17.18
CA LEU A 458 -1.32 -3.48 -17.60
C LEU A 458 -0.59 -3.62 -18.93
N TYR A 459 -0.12 -4.83 -19.22
CA TYR A 459 0.36 -5.21 -20.53
C TYR A 459 -0.19 -6.56 -20.95
N ASP A 460 -0.82 -6.53 -22.11
CA ASP A 460 -1.34 -7.68 -22.81
C ASP A 460 -0.79 -7.69 -24.24
N GLY A 461 -0.02 -8.73 -24.58
CA GLY A 461 0.49 -8.92 -25.93
C GLY A 461 -0.58 -9.37 -26.95
N LYS A 462 -1.80 -9.64 -26.47
CA LYS A 462 -3.00 -10.00 -27.22
C LYS A 462 -4.04 -8.87 -27.03
N CYS A 463 -5.13 -8.92 -27.79
CA CYS A 463 -6.25 -8.00 -27.58
C CYS A 463 -7.28 -8.68 -26.65
N ASN A 464 -6.96 -8.89 -25.38
CA ASN A 464 -7.98 -9.28 -24.42
C ASN A 464 -8.75 -8.05 -23.95
N THR A 465 -9.81 -8.34 -23.19
CA THR A 465 -10.68 -7.36 -22.54
C THR A 465 -10.75 -7.72 -21.06
N PRO A 466 -11.30 -6.83 -20.20
CA PRO A 466 -11.45 -7.09 -18.78
C PRO A 466 -11.97 -8.49 -18.45
N ARG A 467 -11.31 -9.14 -17.48
CA ARG A 467 -11.53 -10.54 -17.10
C ARG A 467 -11.27 -10.78 -15.62
N SER A 468 -11.83 -11.85 -15.08
CA SER A 468 -11.71 -12.18 -13.66
C SER A 468 -10.33 -12.71 -13.27
N ASN A 469 -9.61 -13.38 -14.17
CA ASN A 469 -8.32 -14.03 -13.87
C ASN A 469 -7.11 -13.08 -13.87
N VAL A 470 -7.34 -11.77 -13.78
CA VAL A 470 -6.33 -10.75 -13.53
C VAL A 470 -6.78 -9.92 -12.33
N GLY A 471 -5.86 -9.63 -11.43
CA GLY A 471 -6.04 -8.63 -10.38
C GLY A 471 -5.23 -7.38 -10.71
N LEU A 472 -5.70 -6.25 -10.19
CA LEU A 472 -5.07 -4.94 -10.36
C LEU A 472 -5.27 -4.14 -9.07
N THR A 473 -4.23 -3.42 -8.66
CA THR A 473 -4.32 -2.42 -7.60
C THR A 473 -3.77 -1.10 -8.09
N LEU A 474 -4.50 -0.01 -7.81
CA LEU A 474 -4.05 1.35 -8.02
C LEU A 474 -3.76 2.03 -6.70
N TYR A 475 -2.61 2.68 -6.69
CA TYR A 475 -2.13 3.50 -5.60
C TYR A 475 -1.92 4.92 -6.10
N PHE A 476 -2.03 5.88 -5.19
CA PHE A 476 -1.62 7.23 -5.47
C PHE A 476 -0.56 7.66 -4.47
N THR A 477 0.24 8.62 -4.91
CA THR A 477 0.98 9.47 -4.00
C THR A 477 0.76 10.88 -4.48
N VAL A 478 0.49 11.79 -3.55
CA VAL A 478 0.63 13.20 -3.85
C VAL A 478 2.13 13.45 -3.72
N SER A 479 2.78 13.73 -4.84
CA SER A 479 4.18 14.12 -4.95
C SER A 479 4.41 15.37 -4.10
N ASP A 480 4.61 15.13 -2.82
CA ASP A 480 5.64 15.80 -2.06
C ASP A 480 6.93 15.06 -2.45
N GLU A 481 7.66 15.53 -3.47
CA GLU A 481 9.10 15.27 -3.46
C GLU A 481 9.58 15.74 -2.09
N VAL A 482 10.03 14.78 -1.28
CA VAL A 482 10.37 14.87 0.15
C VAL A 482 10.40 16.32 0.60
N ALA A 483 9.43 16.74 1.43
CA ALA A 483 9.48 18.04 2.08
C ALA A 483 10.92 18.25 2.58
N LYS A 484 11.71 19.08 1.89
CA LYS A 484 13.08 19.40 2.25
C LYS A 484 12.99 19.82 3.70
N PRO A 485 13.63 19.10 4.64
CA PRO A 485 13.48 19.41 6.05
C PRO A 485 13.87 20.87 6.23
N MET A 486 12.89 21.74 6.45
CA MET A 486 13.15 23.18 6.57
C MET A 486 14.02 23.48 7.79
N THR A 487 14.13 22.49 8.68
CA THR A 487 15.01 22.50 9.83
C THR A 487 15.77 21.20 10.01
N SER A 488 17.02 21.28 10.48
CA SER A 488 17.84 20.13 10.88
C SER A 488 18.39 20.33 12.29
N CYS A 489 18.45 19.25 13.09
CA CYS A 489 19.10 19.25 14.41
C CYS A 489 20.49 18.58 14.40
N LYS A 490 20.98 18.21 13.22
CA LYS A 490 22.29 17.58 13.06
C LYS A 490 23.39 18.57 13.47
N HIS A 491 24.45 18.08 14.11
CA HIS A 491 25.57 18.89 14.65
C HIS A 491 25.21 19.88 15.76
N GLY A 492 24.06 19.69 16.42
CA GLY A 492 23.59 20.59 17.48
C GLY A 492 22.95 21.87 16.93
N GLY A 493 21.98 22.41 17.66
CA GLY A 493 21.21 23.58 17.22
C GLY A 493 20.04 23.26 16.28
N ARG A 494 19.28 24.28 15.87
CA ARG A 494 18.14 24.19 14.93
C ARG A 494 18.52 24.93 13.64
N TRP A 495 19.18 24.23 12.72
CA TRP A 495 19.52 24.75 11.39
C TRP A 495 18.26 25.04 10.59
N MET A 496 18.26 26.09 9.77
CA MET A 496 17.15 26.45 8.90
C MET A 496 17.62 26.50 7.44
N THR A 497 16.93 25.80 6.54
CA THR A 497 17.31 25.80 5.11
C THR A 497 16.85 27.07 4.42
N PHE A 498 17.68 27.63 3.55
CA PHE A 498 17.35 28.80 2.73
C PHE A 498 17.68 28.63 1.25
N TRP A 499 18.45 27.61 0.88
CA TRP A 499 18.91 27.36 -0.49
C TRP A 499 19.09 25.85 -0.75
N TRP A 500 18.71 25.37 -1.94
CA TRP A 500 19.02 24.00 -2.41
C TRP A 500 18.85 23.84 -3.92
N TRP A 501 19.50 22.82 -4.48
CA TRP A 501 19.24 22.31 -5.83
C TRP A 501 19.27 20.78 -5.79
N THR A 502 18.51 20.13 -6.66
CA THR A 502 18.36 18.67 -6.67
C THR A 502 19.29 18.06 -7.71
N ALA A 503 20.09 17.06 -7.30
CA ALA A 503 21.01 16.38 -8.19
C ALA A 503 20.27 15.79 -9.40
N ASP A 504 20.91 15.85 -10.57
CA ASP A 504 20.38 15.41 -11.86
C ASP A 504 19.13 16.16 -12.36
N ALA A 505 18.65 17.19 -11.64
CA ALA A 505 17.58 18.05 -12.13
C ALA A 505 18.04 18.90 -13.32
N THR A 506 17.11 19.30 -14.19
CA THR A 506 17.43 20.25 -15.27
C THR A 506 17.48 21.67 -14.68
N TRP A 507 18.49 22.48 -15.06
CA TRP A 507 18.53 23.88 -14.61
C TRP A 507 17.25 24.62 -15.03
N PRO A 508 16.56 25.34 -14.13
CA PRO A 508 15.29 25.96 -14.47
C PRO A 508 15.49 27.09 -15.49
N ALA A 509 14.83 27.01 -16.64
CA ALA A 509 15.06 27.91 -17.78
C ALA A 509 14.80 29.41 -17.50
N LYS A 510 14.06 29.73 -16.43
CA LYS A 510 13.71 31.11 -16.04
C LYS A 510 14.61 31.66 -14.92
N GLU A 511 15.50 30.84 -14.37
CA GLU A 511 16.34 31.23 -13.25
C GLU A 511 17.71 31.69 -13.76
N ASN A 512 17.96 32.99 -13.63
CA ASN A 512 19.20 33.65 -14.03
C ASN A 512 20.02 34.17 -12.84
N ASP A 513 19.63 33.81 -11.61
CA ASP A 513 20.28 34.26 -10.38
C ASP A 513 20.10 33.24 -9.25
N VAL A 514 21.21 32.72 -8.72
CA VAL A 514 21.20 31.69 -7.67
C VAL A 514 20.78 32.21 -6.30
N LEU A 515 20.60 33.52 -6.13
CA LEU A 515 20.12 34.18 -4.91
C LEU A 515 18.90 35.08 -5.19
N THR A 516 18.12 34.76 -6.23
CA THR A 516 17.01 35.60 -6.71
C THR A 516 15.92 35.86 -5.67
N TYR A 517 15.63 34.92 -4.76
CA TYR A 517 14.47 34.99 -3.89
C TYR A 517 14.82 35.40 -2.45
N PRO A 518 13.96 36.18 -1.75
CA PRO A 518 14.11 36.42 -0.32
C PRO A 518 13.84 35.14 0.49
N TYR A 519 14.32 35.12 1.73
CA TYR A 519 14.03 34.03 2.66
C TYR A 519 12.51 33.81 2.83
N GLY A 520 12.09 32.53 2.87
CA GLY A 520 10.69 32.15 3.00
C GLY A 520 9.88 32.16 1.70
N TYR A 521 10.49 32.54 0.57
CA TYR A 521 9.86 32.43 -0.74
C TYR A 521 9.67 30.96 -1.16
N CYS A 522 10.70 30.15 -0.93
CA CYS A 522 10.65 28.73 -1.22
C CYS A 522 9.86 27.99 -0.14
N SER A 523 9.13 26.97 -0.56
CA SER A 523 8.51 26.03 0.36
C SER A 523 9.40 24.80 0.52
N SER A 524 9.19 24.01 1.58
CA SER A 524 9.82 22.68 1.71
C SER A 524 9.60 21.77 0.50
N TYR A 525 8.66 22.10 -0.38
CA TYR A 525 8.25 21.28 -1.52
C TYR A 525 8.78 21.78 -2.86
N SER A 526 9.62 22.83 -2.88
CA SER A 526 10.20 23.32 -4.13
C SER A 526 11.32 22.39 -4.59
N GLU A 527 11.36 22.02 -5.88
CA GLU A 527 12.42 21.17 -6.48
C GLU A 527 13.83 21.74 -6.25
N TYR A 528 13.91 23.07 -6.24
CA TYR A 528 15.08 23.87 -5.89
C TYR A 528 14.63 25.08 -5.06
N CYS A 529 15.59 25.73 -4.40
CA CYS A 529 15.40 27.04 -3.79
C CYS A 529 16.65 27.89 -3.99
N PHE A 530 16.47 29.01 -4.67
CA PHE A 530 17.50 30.03 -4.86
C PHE A 530 17.25 31.21 -3.90
N GLY A 531 17.14 30.88 -2.62
CA GLY A 531 16.82 31.81 -1.55
C GLY A 531 18.04 32.44 -0.89
N ARG A 532 17.79 33.49 -0.12
CA ARG A 532 18.76 34.26 0.66
C ARG A 532 18.64 33.98 2.16
N ILE A 533 19.68 34.31 2.90
CA ILE A 533 19.64 34.32 4.38
C ILE A 533 18.53 35.29 4.84
N PRO A 534 17.78 34.97 5.92
CA PRO A 534 16.73 35.83 6.41
C PRO A 534 17.22 37.24 6.76
N SER A 535 16.43 38.26 6.41
CA SER A 535 16.76 39.68 6.61
C SER A 535 16.93 40.11 8.08
N TRP A 536 16.57 39.24 9.04
CA TRP A 536 16.74 39.47 10.47
C TRP A 536 18.04 38.87 11.03
N ALA A 537 18.77 38.09 10.24
CA ALA A 537 20.04 37.52 10.65
C ALA A 537 21.10 38.62 10.82
N ARG A 538 22.10 38.38 11.66
CA ARG A 538 23.22 39.32 11.90
C ARG A 538 24.53 38.62 11.56
N GLU A 539 25.37 39.30 10.80
CA GLU A 539 26.60 38.76 10.20
C GLU A 539 27.44 37.95 11.21
N ASP A 540 28.01 38.61 12.23
CA ASP A 540 28.92 37.97 13.20
C ASP A 540 28.27 36.89 14.09
N ASN A 541 26.93 36.76 14.04
CA ASN A 541 26.14 35.79 14.80
C ASN A 541 25.57 34.66 13.94
N THR A 542 25.93 34.59 12.65
CA THR A 542 25.37 33.62 11.71
C THR A 542 26.41 32.60 11.26
N GLU A 543 25.98 31.35 11.17
CA GLU A 543 26.77 30.23 10.65
C GLU A 543 26.04 29.62 9.46
N MET A 544 26.80 29.05 8.52
CA MET A 544 26.29 28.38 7.33
C MET A 544 26.77 26.94 7.28
N LEU A 545 25.82 25.99 7.25
CA LEU A 545 26.06 24.56 7.08
C LEU A 545 25.67 24.14 5.66
N ALA A 546 26.61 23.52 4.94
CA ALA A 546 26.36 22.93 3.62
C ALA A 546 26.56 21.42 3.64
N ILE A 547 25.67 20.71 2.95
CA ILE A 547 25.70 19.25 2.78
C ILE A 547 25.44 18.96 1.31
N ASP A 548 26.36 18.23 0.66
CA ASP A 548 26.21 17.84 -0.75
C ASP A 548 25.68 16.40 -0.92
N SER A 549 25.38 16.03 -2.16
CA SER A 549 24.88 14.69 -2.51
C SER A 549 25.93 13.59 -2.40
N GLN A 550 27.22 13.94 -2.32
CA GLN A 550 28.33 13.02 -2.10
C GLN A 550 28.58 12.77 -0.60
N GLY A 551 27.88 13.50 0.28
CA GLY A 551 27.91 13.34 1.71
C GLY A 551 29.02 14.12 2.42
N ASN A 552 29.61 15.14 1.77
CA ASN A 552 30.49 16.11 2.42
C ASN A 552 29.66 17.11 3.24
N GLU A 553 30.22 17.57 4.36
CA GLU A 553 29.56 18.47 5.31
C GLU A 553 30.54 19.54 5.80
N TYR A 554 30.31 20.79 5.39
CA TYR A 554 31.16 21.94 5.69
C TYR A 554 30.38 23.00 6.47
N LEU A 555 31.08 23.62 7.41
CA LEU A 555 30.55 24.66 8.29
C LEU A 555 31.40 25.92 8.19
N TRP A 556 30.76 27.07 7.98
CA TRP A 556 31.38 28.39 8.04
C TRP A 556 30.72 29.27 9.08
N LYS A 557 31.48 30.20 9.64
CA LYS A 557 30.98 31.28 10.49
C LYS A 557 31.24 32.62 9.79
N PHE A 558 30.21 33.44 9.62
CA PHE A 558 30.39 34.79 9.05
C PHE A 558 31.12 35.70 10.05
N ASP A 559 31.97 36.59 9.52
CA ASP A 559 32.78 37.53 10.28
C ASP A 559 32.98 38.81 9.45
N SER A 560 32.44 39.92 9.95
CA SER A 560 32.50 41.24 9.32
C SER A 560 33.93 41.81 9.21
N HIS A 561 34.89 41.26 9.94
CA HIS A 561 36.31 41.63 9.85
C HIS A 561 37.08 40.80 8.83
N ASN A 562 36.52 39.68 8.37
CA ASN A 562 37.10 38.87 7.30
C ASN A 562 36.52 39.29 5.95
N ALA A 563 37.35 39.81 5.04
CA ALA A 563 36.88 40.37 3.77
C ALA A 563 36.16 39.35 2.87
N VAL A 564 36.55 38.07 2.92
CA VAL A 564 35.93 36.99 2.14
C VAL A 564 34.57 36.62 2.73
N ALA A 565 34.50 36.43 4.05
CA ALA A 565 33.26 36.17 4.76
C ALA A 565 32.26 37.33 4.61
N HIS A 566 32.75 38.57 4.69
CA HIS A 566 31.93 39.77 4.54
C HIS A 566 31.35 39.90 3.12
N ALA A 567 32.15 39.63 2.10
CA ALA A 567 31.64 39.62 0.72
C ALA A 567 30.62 38.51 0.48
N ALA A 568 30.80 37.34 1.09
CA ALA A 568 29.82 36.26 1.05
C ALA A 568 28.53 36.63 1.79
N TRP A 569 28.62 37.28 2.94
CA TRP A 569 27.47 37.80 3.68
C TRP A 569 26.67 38.77 2.82
N LEU A 570 27.33 39.79 2.25
CA LEU A 570 26.71 40.78 1.38
C LEU A 570 26.01 40.13 0.17
N ALA A 571 26.52 39.02 -0.37
CA ALA A 571 25.85 38.26 -1.41
C ALA A 571 24.62 37.50 -0.86
N PHE A 572 24.82 36.60 0.10
CA PHE A 572 23.78 35.69 0.62
C PHE A 572 22.66 36.40 1.39
N HIS A 573 22.92 37.54 2.01
CA HIS A 573 21.96 38.31 2.80
C HIS A 573 21.45 39.55 2.05
N ASP A 574 22.36 40.43 1.62
CA ASP A 574 22.01 41.75 1.05
C ASP A 574 21.86 41.75 -0.47
N HIS A 575 22.11 40.61 -1.13
CA HIS A 575 22.02 40.46 -2.59
C HIS A 575 22.94 41.39 -3.38
N VAL A 576 24.11 41.69 -2.81
CA VAL A 576 25.11 42.58 -3.39
C VAL A 576 26.14 41.80 -4.20
N THR A 577 26.34 42.19 -5.46
CA THR A 577 27.32 41.55 -6.34
C THR A 577 28.77 41.90 -5.98
N THR A 578 29.65 40.91 -6.09
CA THR A 578 31.10 41.04 -5.94
C THR A 578 31.77 40.66 -7.27
N PRO A 579 32.26 41.65 -8.05
CA PRO A 579 32.97 41.39 -9.30
C PRO A 579 34.27 40.60 -9.08
N ALA A 580 34.73 39.90 -10.12
CA ALA A 580 36.04 39.25 -10.11
C ALA A 580 37.17 40.25 -9.82
N GLY A 581 38.15 39.84 -9.02
CA GLY A 581 39.28 40.66 -8.61
C GLY A 581 38.99 41.63 -7.47
N LYS A 582 37.72 41.80 -7.04
CA LYS A 582 37.39 42.68 -5.90
C LYS A 582 37.79 42.05 -4.56
N VAL A 583 37.54 40.75 -4.39
CA VAL A 583 37.95 39.97 -3.23
C VAL A 583 38.76 38.79 -3.75
N LEU A 584 40.07 39.01 -3.80
CA LEU A 584 41.04 38.13 -4.42
C LEU A 584 42.29 38.04 -3.53
N ASN A 585 42.78 36.82 -3.29
CA ASN A 585 44.04 36.54 -2.57
C ASN A 585 44.11 37.25 -1.21
N ASN A 586 43.01 37.23 -0.46
CA ASN A 586 42.96 37.92 0.82
C ASN A 586 43.84 37.21 1.87
N PRO A 587 44.68 37.91 2.66
CA PRO A 587 45.57 37.25 3.62
C PRO A 587 44.82 36.37 4.63
N ASP A 588 43.60 36.77 4.99
CA ASP A 588 42.74 36.06 5.93
C ASP A 588 41.69 35.22 5.19
N ALA A 589 42.03 33.95 4.93
CA ALA A 589 41.16 33.01 4.22
C ALA A 589 39.93 32.58 5.06
N TRP A 590 38.77 32.47 4.42
CA TRP A 590 37.52 32.01 5.02
C TRP A 590 37.30 30.50 4.79
N ASN A 591 38.19 29.69 5.35
CA ASN A 591 38.15 28.23 5.18
C ASN A 591 37.02 27.58 5.99
N PRO A 592 36.33 26.54 5.46
CA PRO A 592 35.35 25.79 6.23
C PRO A 592 35.97 24.98 7.36
N VAL A 593 35.22 24.81 8.43
CA VAL A 593 35.35 23.67 9.35
C VAL A 593 34.76 22.44 8.66
N VAL A 594 35.57 21.41 8.47
CA VAL A 594 35.16 20.15 7.83
C VAL A 594 34.55 19.23 8.88
N LEU A 595 33.24 19.05 8.85
CA LEU A 595 32.53 18.13 9.75
C LEU A 595 32.53 16.69 9.21
N LYS A 596 32.48 16.54 7.88
CA LYS A 596 32.60 15.26 7.17
C LYS A 596 33.11 15.49 5.74
N GLY A 597 33.93 14.59 5.22
CA GLY A 597 34.48 14.67 3.86
C GLY A 597 35.96 15.06 3.82
N THR A 598 36.42 15.57 2.68
CA THR A 598 37.84 15.93 2.45
C THR A 598 38.11 17.40 2.78
N LYS A 599 39.31 17.71 3.28
CA LYS A 599 39.74 19.10 3.51
C LYS A 599 40.05 19.82 2.18
N PRO A 600 39.73 21.12 2.05
CA PRO A 600 40.10 21.89 0.86
C PRO A 600 41.60 21.87 0.62
N LYS A 601 42.00 21.71 -0.65
CA LYS A 601 43.42 21.66 -1.05
C LYS A 601 44.09 23.02 -1.05
N ALA A 602 43.32 24.06 -1.38
CA ALA A 602 43.77 25.45 -1.41
C ALA A 602 43.03 26.29 -0.37
N LYS A 603 43.59 27.47 -0.04
CA LYS A 603 42.94 28.44 0.83
C LYS A 603 41.72 29.02 0.14
N GLN A 604 40.66 29.24 0.89
CA GLN A 604 39.45 29.88 0.39
C GLN A 604 39.56 31.39 0.67
N GLU A 605 40.42 32.06 -0.09
CA GLU A 605 40.84 33.45 0.12
C GLU A 605 40.28 34.43 -0.91
N SER A 606 39.39 33.94 -1.77
CA SER A 606 38.81 34.67 -2.88
C SER A 606 37.30 34.40 -2.98
N PHE A 607 36.51 35.43 -3.33
CA PHE A 607 35.05 35.31 -3.45
C PHE A 607 34.50 36.18 -4.58
N MET A 608 33.54 35.67 -5.34
CA MET A 608 32.74 36.46 -6.27
C MET A 608 31.27 36.02 -6.33
N TYR A 609 30.40 36.99 -6.58
CA TYR A 609 28.99 36.80 -6.89
C TYR A 609 28.59 37.75 -8.01
N ARG A 610 28.44 37.24 -9.23
CA ARG A 610 28.22 38.06 -10.44
C ARG A 610 27.61 37.23 -11.58
N ALA A 611 27.11 37.91 -12.60
CA ALA A 611 26.65 37.29 -13.83
C ALA A 611 27.82 36.72 -14.65
N GLN A 612 27.73 35.44 -15.00
CA GLN A 612 28.57 34.76 -15.98
C GLN A 612 27.67 33.95 -16.91
N ASN A 613 27.80 34.14 -18.23
CA ASN A 613 26.99 33.44 -19.24
C ASN A 613 25.47 33.48 -18.96
N GLY A 614 24.97 34.63 -18.53
CA GLY A 614 23.53 34.85 -18.29
C GLY A 614 23.02 34.37 -16.92
N VAL A 615 23.85 33.77 -16.06
CA VAL A 615 23.46 33.35 -14.70
C VAL A 615 24.34 34.04 -13.66
N LYS A 616 23.74 34.74 -12.69
CA LYS A 616 24.47 35.22 -11.50
C LYS A 616 24.80 34.05 -10.60
N SER A 617 26.09 33.80 -10.44
CA SER A 617 26.65 32.60 -9.81
C SER A 617 27.61 32.99 -8.69
N ILE A 618 27.87 32.07 -7.76
CA ILE A 618 28.75 32.26 -6.60
C ILE A 618 29.98 31.37 -6.77
N LEU A 619 31.16 31.93 -6.50
CA LEU A 619 32.41 31.17 -6.38
C LEU A 619 33.16 31.58 -5.12
N MET A 620 33.59 30.56 -4.36
CA MET A 620 34.54 30.67 -3.27
C MET A 620 35.68 29.68 -3.51
N ASP A 621 36.88 30.23 -3.67
CA ASP A 621 38.08 29.55 -4.14
C ASP A 621 39.37 30.25 -3.65
N ASP A 622 40.51 29.89 -4.23
CA ASP A 622 41.81 30.54 -3.99
C ASP A 622 42.07 31.77 -4.86
N ASP A 623 41.63 31.82 -6.13
CA ASP A 623 42.11 32.83 -7.09
C ASP A 623 41.05 33.46 -8.02
N ASN A 624 39.76 33.36 -7.72
CA ASN A 624 38.65 33.71 -8.64
C ASN A 624 38.67 32.94 -9.97
N CYS A 625 39.19 31.71 -9.98
CA CYS A 625 39.11 30.75 -11.06
C CYS A 625 38.63 29.37 -10.59
N ASP A 626 37.61 28.84 -11.27
CA ASP A 626 37.04 27.52 -11.03
C ASP A 626 38.10 26.41 -11.08
N CYS A 627 38.57 26.04 -9.91
CA CYS A 627 39.27 24.82 -9.55
C CYS A 627 39.54 24.91 -8.03
N LEU A 628 39.67 23.78 -7.32
CA LEU A 628 39.99 23.77 -5.88
C LEU A 628 39.01 24.54 -4.97
N THR A 629 37.78 24.73 -5.44
CA THR A 629 36.70 25.47 -4.78
C THR A 629 36.13 24.70 -3.59
N THR A 630 35.56 25.43 -2.62
CA THR A 630 34.70 24.82 -1.59
C THR A 630 33.23 25.12 -1.76
N LEU A 631 32.90 26.16 -2.51
CA LEU A 631 31.53 26.50 -2.85
C LEU A 631 31.48 27.09 -4.26
N ASN A 632 30.80 26.40 -5.17
CA ASN A 632 30.52 26.86 -6.52
C ASN A 632 29.04 26.62 -6.81
N ILE A 633 28.28 27.68 -7.01
CA ILE A 633 26.83 27.63 -7.19
C ILE A 633 26.46 28.37 -8.47
N GLY A 634 25.86 27.66 -9.43
CA GLY A 634 25.42 28.21 -10.71
C GLY A 634 26.33 27.79 -11.86
N HIS A 635 26.67 28.75 -12.72
CA HIS A 635 27.59 28.54 -13.83
C HIS A 635 29.04 28.66 -13.36
N GLY A 636 29.93 27.82 -13.88
CA GLY A 636 31.35 27.91 -13.56
C GLY A 636 32.01 29.23 -13.99
N MET A 637 32.98 29.73 -13.22
CA MET A 637 33.56 31.06 -13.41
C MET A 637 35.08 31.04 -13.39
N CYS A 638 35.74 31.83 -14.24
CA CYS A 638 37.17 32.08 -14.10
C CYS A 638 37.57 33.45 -14.66
N GLY A 639 38.35 34.21 -13.87
CA GLY A 639 38.91 35.50 -14.27
C GLY A 639 37.87 36.51 -14.76
N SER A 640 38.25 37.51 -15.55
CA SER A 640 37.30 38.37 -16.27
C SER A 640 37.12 37.86 -17.70
N ALA A 641 36.02 37.16 -18.00
CA ALA A 641 35.72 36.83 -19.38
C ALA A 641 35.22 38.09 -20.13
N PRO A 642 35.72 38.39 -21.34
CA PRO A 642 35.25 39.50 -22.16
C PRO A 642 33.82 39.25 -22.63
N ALA A 643 33.04 40.33 -22.76
CA ALA A 643 31.67 40.29 -23.26
C ALA A 643 31.61 39.57 -24.62
N MET A 644 30.86 38.47 -24.69
CA MET A 644 30.60 37.78 -25.95
C MET A 644 29.64 38.65 -26.78
N VAL A 645 30.17 39.23 -27.85
CA VAL A 645 29.38 39.85 -28.92
C VAL A 645 28.52 38.75 -29.55
N LEU A 646 27.20 38.97 -29.58
CA LEU A 646 26.26 38.18 -30.38
C LEU A 646 26.72 38.19 -31.85
N GLN A 647 27.31 37.09 -32.30
CA GLN A 647 27.43 36.80 -33.72
C GLN A 647 26.25 35.90 -34.10
N THR A 648 25.25 36.50 -34.74
CA THR A 648 24.24 35.78 -35.51
C THR A 648 24.94 35.06 -36.66
N GLY A 649 24.84 33.74 -36.73
CA GLY A 649 25.39 32.95 -37.83
C GLY A 649 24.75 31.57 -37.92
N LEU A 650 24.06 31.34 -39.03
CA LEU A 650 23.49 30.09 -39.53
C LEU A 650 24.48 28.92 -39.47
N GLU A 651 24.00 27.74 -39.04
CA GLU A 651 23.85 26.51 -39.85
C GLU A 651 22.90 25.52 -39.15
#